data_AF-A0A4D5RQW6-F1
#
_entry.id   AF-A0A4D5RQW6-F1
#
_cell.length_a   1.000
_cell.length_b   1.000
_cell.length_c   1.000
_cell.angle_alpha   90.00
_cell.angle_beta   90.00
_cell.angle_gamma   90.00
#
_symmetry.space_group_name_H-M   'P 1'
#
loop_
_entity.id
_entity.type
_entity.pdbx_description
1 polymer ?
#
loop_
_entity_poly.entity_id
_entity_poly.type
_entity_poly.pdbx_seq_one_letter_code
_entity_poly.pdbx_strand_id
1 'polypeptide(L)'
;MPSTQQQHPGGATARGVTNVNSYQSSLEEVLTWLLEAEDRLVNLPPIGGSVAQVKDLFHAHEDFMLELTQNQGRVGEVLQEGQKAIRGAGVSPQEREEIKVQIDLLNTRWESLRHSAMDLQTRLHEALMKMQQQQQNSLRQWLTETEDRISRFGETDPDAQTASRHDVATIVKQQEEHRAFRRGVDDKRPIIESSLLAGRQYIAREPPLSDTSDSEAKDYDDNRGYRNADEQAREITRSIRREVKKLSDNWNGFLSHSDQRQKRLDDVLHKMQSLQRAMDDLSARLQVAESAKSQWPSVTEFLLDQLSGQIDDLRAFRDRLAPLQLQVESLNEAAGAITSCGVLLSHNNLNRLEELNGRWRLLQLAIDERRRQLEHALLDQGSAQQQFLNASVEQPWERAVAGNKVPYYINHISETTHWDHPRMMEMMDSLVEFNDVRYSAYRTSMKIRTIQKNLCLDLVFMNNAINAFDQHGLRAQNDKLISVPEMITCLSTIYEGIAQEHPNLVKAPLCIDLCLNWLLNLYDTATRTGYIRILSFKVGIILLCKGNLEDKFRYLFRLIADANGCADERQLGLLLHDCVQLPRLLGEIAAFGGSNIEPSVRSCFEKAAPAGRREIQAAHFLNWLLQEPQSLVWLPVLHRLAAAETARHQAKCNGCKQYPIVGFRYRCLKCFNVDLCQSCFFSGRKTKSHKVTHPMQEYCTTTTSGEDVRDFTKIMKNKFKSKRYFKKHPRMGYLPVQTVLEGDDLESPAPSPQHTLSSRDMHSRLEQYANSRLGDVELRTRSNSTPDSSEDEHQLIAQYCQTLSGELPVSMCNSSLFLQPRSPAQVMATIDADDRGTSSS
;
A
#
# COMPACT_ATOMS: atom_id res chain seq x y z
N MET A 1 -17.19 -132.47 -6.26
CA MET A 1 -16.39 -133.72 -6.22
C MET A 1 -14.93 -133.31 -6.04
N PRO A 2 -14.18 -133.87 -5.07
CA PRO A 2 -14.56 -134.91 -4.10
C PRO A 2 -14.73 -134.33 -2.67
N SER A 3 -15.60 -134.82 -1.77
CA SER A 3 -15.72 -136.19 -1.19
C SER A 3 -14.45 -136.52 -0.37
N THR A 4 -14.40 -137.08 0.85
CA THR A 4 -15.24 -138.03 1.60
C THR A 4 -14.54 -138.13 2.99
N GLN A 5 -15.21 -138.00 4.13
CA GLN A 5 -15.63 -139.12 5.00
C GLN A 5 -14.50 -140.09 5.43
N GLN A 6 -14.16 -140.15 6.73
CA GLN A 6 -14.36 -141.31 7.63
C GLN A 6 -13.48 -141.31 8.91
N GLN A 7 -14.19 -141.40 10.05
CA GLN A 7 -14.01 -142.33 11.18
C GLN A 7 -12.80 -142.23 12.15
N HIS A 8 -13.18 -141.93 13.41
CA HIS A 8 -12.68 -142.43 14.71
C HIS A 8 -12.26 -143.92 14.73
N PRO A 9 -11.57 -144.48 15.77
CA PRO A 9 -11.54 -144.10 17.21
C PRO A 9 -10.12 -144.20 17.84
N GLY A 10 -9.83 -143.94 19.13
CA GLY A 10 -10.61 -143.67 20.33
C GLY A 10 -9.68 -143.62 21.56
N GLY A 11 -10.29 -143.33 22.72
CA GLY A 11 -9.69 -143.34 24.06
C GLY A 11 -8.93 -142.06 24.44
N ALA A 12 -8.87 -141.59 25.67
CA ALA A 12 -9.64 -141.77 26.91
C ALA A 12 -9.13 -140.68 27.88
N THR A 13 -10.01 -140.17 28.75
CA THR A 13 -9.71 -139.59 30.08
C THR A 13 -8.67 -138.45 30.22
N ALA A 14 -9.13 -137.19 30.24
CA ALA A 14 -8.64 -136.08 31.10
C ALA A 14 -9.46 -134.81 30.81
N ARG A 15 -10.57 -134.56 31.53
CA ARG A 15 -11.47 -133.42 31.20
C ARG A 15 -11.98 -132.59 32.38
N GLY A 16 -11.31 -132.66 33.53
CA GLY A 16 -11.66 -131.85 34.72
C GLY A 16 -10.73 -130.67 35.03
N VAL A 17 -9.48 -130.69 34.53
CA VAL A 17 -8.41 -129.77 34.97
C VAL A 17 -8.20 -128.58 34.01
N THR A 18 -8.75 -128.62 32.80
CA THR A 18 -8.44 -127.66 31.74
C THR A 18 -9.15 -126.31 31.85
N ASN A 19 -10.26 -126.20 32.59
CA ASN A 19 -11.08 -124.97 32.63
C ASN A 19 -10.59 -123.95 33.69
N VAL A 20 -9.97 -124.43 34.77
CA VAL A 20 -9.42 -123.55 35.82
C VAL A 20 -8.04 -123.03 35.43
N ASN A 21 -7.20 -123.86 34.81
CA ASN A 21 -5.86 -123.45 34.36
C ASN A 21 -5.89 -122.43 33.21
N SER A 22 -6.87 -122.52 32.29
CA SER A 22 -7.03 -121.52 31.23
C SER A 22 -7.48 -120.17 31.81
N TYR A 23 -8.45 -120.18 32.73
CA TYR A 23 -8.87 -118.98 33.45
C TYR A 23 -7.72 -118.34 34.22
N GLN A 24 -6.93 -119.15 34.95
CA GLN A 24 -5.79 -118.66 35.72
C GLN A 24 -4.72 -118.00 34.82
N SER A 25 -4.46 -118.58 33.64
CA SER A 25 -3.51 -118.01 32.67
C SER A 25 -4.03 -116.69 32.08
N SER A 26 -5.31 -116.63 31.69
CA SER A 26 -5.93 -115.41 31.17
C SER A 26 -6.03 -114.31 32.24
N LEU A 27 -6.29 -114.70 33.49
CA LEU A 27 -6.33 -113.80 34.64
C LEU A 27 -4.95 -113.21 34.93
N GLU A 28 -3.90 -114.02 34.92
CA GLU A 28 -2.52 -113.55 35.13
C GLU A 28 -2.08 -112.57 34.03
N GLU A 29 -2.43 -112.82 32.77
CA GLU A 29 -2.12 -111.92 31.66
C GLU A 29 -2.81 -110.56 31.82
N VAL A 30 -4.12 -110.56 32.14
CA VAL A 30 -4.88 -109.32 32.35
C VAL A 30 -4.42 -108.59 33.61
N LEU A 31 -4.09 -109.29 34.70
CA LEU A 31 -3.56 -108.67 35.92
C LEU A 31 -2.16 -108.08 35.71
N THR A 32 -1.33 -108.70 34.87
CA THR A 32 -0.02 -108.17 34.49
C THR A 32 -0.19 -106.89 33.68
N TRP A 33 -1.07 -106.89 32.67
CA TRP A 33 -1.38 -105.69 31.91
C TRP A 33 -2.01 -104.59 32.79
N LEU A 34 -2.90 -104.94 33.73
CA LEU A 34 -3.46 -103.98 34.69
C LEU A 34 -2.38 -103.36 35.58
N LEU A 35 -1.41 -104.16 36.06
CA LEU A 35 -0.27 -103.65 36.82
C LEU A 35 0.55 -102.67 35.98
N GLU A 36 0.86 -103.01 34.74
CA GLU A 36 1.60 -102.12 33.83
C GLU A 36 0.81 -100.84 33.51
N ALA A 37 -0.49 -100.94 33.26
CA ALA A 37 -1.34 -99.79 32.95
C ALA A 37 -1.56 -98.87 34.18
N GLU A 38 -1.71 -99.44 35.37
CA GLU A 38 -1.75 -98.70 36.64
C GLU A 38 -0.40 -98.00 36.91
N ASP A 39 0.73 -98.67 36.71
CA ASP A 39 2.06 -98.08 36.89
C ASP A 39 2.32 -96.93 35.90
N ARG A 40 1.94 -97.11 34.62
CA ARG A 40 2.00 -96.02 33.62
C ARG A 40 1.18 -94.82 34.06
N LEU A 41 -0.03 -95.02 34.57
CA LEU A 41 -0.92 -93.93 34.98
C LEU A 41 -0.39 -93.18 36.23
N VAL A 42 0.20 -93.92 37.17
CA VAL A 42 0.82 -93.35 38.39
C VAL A 42 2.09 -92.57 38.07
N ASN A 43 2.89 -93.04 37.11
CA ASN A 43 4.17 -92.44 36.75
C ASN A 43 4.08 -91.33 35.69
N LEU A 44 2.88 -90.82 35.40
CA LEU A 44 2.73 -89.71 34.44
C LEU A 44 3.36 -88.41 34.98
N PRO A 45 3.98 -87.60 34.09
CA PRO A 45 4.47 -86.28 34.44
C PRO A 45 3.36 -85.41 35.06
N PRO A 46 3.70 -84.53 36.03
CA PRO A 46 2.71 -83.64 36.63
C PRO A 46 2.07 -82.73 35.57
N ILE A 47 0.76 -82.52 35.67
CA ILE A 47 0.01 -81.60 34.81
C ILE A 47 0.48 -80.16 35.09
N GLY A 48 1.34 -79.60 34.23
CA GLY A 48 1.88 -78.26 34.38
C GLY A 48 3.11 -78.00 33.50
N GLY A 49 3.60 -76.75 33.53
CA GLY A 49 4.73 -76.31 32.71
C GLY A 49 4.29 -75.39 31.56
N SER A 50 4.54 -75.80 30.32
CA SER A 50 4.20 -75.07 29.10
C SER A 50 2.99 -75.64 28.37
N VAL A 51 2.32 -74.82 27.55
CA VAL A 51 1.18 -75.25 26.71
C VAL A 51 1.56 -76.42 25.79
N ALA A 52 2.79 -76.45 25.29
CA ALA A 52 3.28 -77.55 24.44
C ALA A 52 3.36 -78.88 25.22
N GLN A 53 3.94 -78.86 26.42
CA GLN A 53 4.07 -80.05 27.27
C GLN A 53 2.71 -80.65 27.68
N VAL A 54 1.72 -79.80 27.98
CA VAL A 54 0.37 -80.26 28.33
C VAL A 54 -0.36 -80.83 27.11
N LYS A 55 -0.10 -80.32 25.89
CA LYS A 55 -0.63 -80.91 24.64
C LYS A 55 -0.04 -82.28 24.35
N ASP A 56 1.27 -82.43 24.49
CA ASP A 56 1.94 -83.72 24.28
C ASP A 56 1.43 -84.78 25.28
N LEU A 57 1.24 -84.37 26.54
CA LEU A 57 0.66 -85.23 27.59
C LEU A 57 -0.81 -85.58 27.32
N PHE A 58 -1.60 -84.66 26.77
CA PHE A 58 -2.98 -84.91 26.37
C PHE A 58 -3.06 -85.96 25.26
N HIS A 59 -2.22 -85.84 24.21
CA HIS A 59 -2.18 -86.82 23.12
C HIS A 59 -1.71 -88.19 23.60
N ALA A 60 -0.67 -88.24 24.44
CA ALA A 60 -0.22 -89.51 25.02
C ALA A 60 -1.31 -90.18 25.88
N HIS A 61 -2.12 -89.40 26.61
CA HIS A 61 -3.25 -89.92 27.38
C HIS A 61 -4.44 -90.34 26.49
N GLU A 62 -4.64 -89.69 25.34
CA GLU A 62 -5.63 -90.09 24.33
C GLU A 62 -5.32 -91.48 23.77
N ASP A 63 -4.06 -91.76 23.47
CA ASP A 63 -3.59 -93.09 23.05
C ASP A 63 -3.80 -94.14 24.16
N PHE A 64 -3.54 -93.77 25.42
CA PHE A 64 -3.80 -94.62 26.58
C PHE A 64 -5.29 -94.95 26.74
N MET A 65 -6.19 -93.97 26.56
CA MET A 65 -7.64 -94.16 26.63
C MET A 65 -8.14 -95.09 25.50
N LEU A 66 -7.52 -95.03 24.32
CA LEU A 66 -7.81 -95.96 23.23
C LEU A 66 -7.39 -97.40 23.59
N GLU A 67 -6.19 -97.58 24.15
CA GLU A 67 -5.71 -98.88 24.63
C GLU A 67 -6.60 -99.45 25.75
N LEU A 68 -7.03 -98.61 26.69
CA LEU A 68 -7.98 -98.97 27.74
C LEU A 68 -9.30 -99.49 27.13
N THR A 69 -9.83 -98.79 26.12
CA THR A 69 -11.06 -99.19 25.43
C THR A 69 -10.91 -100.53 24.70
N GLN A 70 -9.76 -100.79 24.07
CA GLN A 70 -9.49 -102.05 23.37
C GLN A 70 -9.40 -103.25 24.34
N ASN A 71 -8.82 -103.06 25.53
CA ASN A 71 -8.67 -104.13 26.52
C ASN A 71 -9.95 -104.39 27.35
N GLN A 72 -10.97 -103.51 27.27
CA GLN A 72 -12.26 -103.71 27.94
C GLN A 72 -12.91 -105.05 27.59
N GLY A 73 -12.83 -105.48 26.33
CA GLY A 73 -13.35 -106.78 25.88
C GLY A 73 -12.64 -107.96 26.56
N ARG A 74 -11.31 -107.90 26.64
CA ARG A 74 -10.46 -108.94 27.25
C ARG A 74 -10.72 -109.10 28.75
N VAL A 75 -10.85 -107.98 29.48
CA VAL A 75 -11.21 -108.02 30.92
C VAL A 75 -12.61 -108.61 31.11
N GLY A 76 -13.57 -108.24 30.26
CA GLY A 76 -14.93 -108.80 30.28
C GLY A 76 -14.96 -110.31 30.01
N GLU A 77 -14.12 -110.80 29.08
CA GLU A 77 -13.98 -112.22 28.78
C GLU A 77 -13.44 -113.01 29.98
N VAL A 78 -12.38 -112.53 30.64
CA VAL A 78 -11.79 -113.18 31.83
C VAL A 78 -12.76 -113.22 33.01
N LEU A 79 -13.52 -112.13 33.25
CA LEU A 79 -14.57 -112.11 34.26
C LEU A 79 -15.67 -113.15 33.95
N GLN A 80 -16.02 -113.31 32.67
CA GLN A 80 -17.01 -114.31 32.23
C GLN A 80 -16.47 -115.75 32.33
N GLU A 81 -15.19 -115.97 32.02
CA GLU A 81 -14.49 -117.24 32.20
C GLU A 81 -14.43 -117.65 33.68
N GLY A 82 -14.11 -116.72 34.58
CA GLY A 82 -14.15 -116.96 36.03
C GLY A 82 -15.55 -117.34 36.53
N GLN A 83 -16.59 -116.64 36.05
CA GLN A 83 -17.98 -117.00 36.38
C GLN A 83 -18.37 -118.39 35.84
N LYS A 84 -17.85 -118.80 34.68
CA LYS A 84 -18.04 -120.16 34.13
C LYS A 84 -17.27 -121.20 34.93
N ALA A 85 -16.05 -120.89 35.40
CA ALA A 85 -15.23 -121.76 36.24
C ALA A 85 -15.90 -122.04 37.59
N ILE A 86 -16.53 -121.04 38.23
CA ILE A 86 -17.31 -121.22 39.47
C ILE A 86 -18.48 -122.20 39.28
N ARG A 87 -19.13 -122.18 38.09
CA ARG A 87 -20.28 -123.05 37.75
C ARG A 87 -19.88 -124.47 37.33
N GLY A 88 -18.58 -124.76 37.15
CA GLY A 88 -18.09 -126.07 36.72
C GLY A 88 -18.25 -127.17 37.78
N ALA A 89 -18.61 -128.38 37.35
CA ALA A 89 -18.63 -129.57 38.20
C ALA A 89 -17.21 -130.13 38.33
N GLY A 90 -16.62 -130.06 39.53
CA GLY A 90 -15.26 -130.53 39.82
C GLY A 90 -14.37 -129.55 40.59
N VAL A 91 -14.84 -128.32 40.85
CA VAL A 91 -14.11 -127.29 41.62
C VAL A 91 -14.53 -127.35 43.09
N SER A 92 -13.56 -127.35 44.00
CA SER A 92 -13.79 -127.40 45.45
C SER A 92 -14.47 -126.12 45.96
N PRO A 93 -15.16 -126.15 47.12
CA PRO A 93 -15.76 -124.96 47.71
C PRO A 93 -14.74 -123.85 47.99
N GLN A 94 -13.49 -124.21 48.29
CA GLN A 94 -12.39 -123.29 48.59
C GLN A 94 -11.88 -122.62 47.31
N GLU A 95 -11.63 -123.39 46.24
CA GLU A 95 -11.25 -122.85 44.92
C GLU A 95 -12.35 -121.95 44.32
N ARG A 96 -13.63 -122.26 44.55
CA ARG A 96 -14.73 -121.39 44.10
C ARG A 96 -14.74 -120.03 44.79
N GLU A 97 -14.40 -120.00 46.08
CA GLU A 97 -14.31 -118.75 46.83
C GLU A 97 -13.07 -117.96 46.43
N GLU A 98 -11.94 -118.65 46.19
CA GLU A 98 -10.72 -118.04 45.63
C GLU A 98 -10.98 -117.40 44.25
N ILE A 99 -11.68 -118.08 43.34
CA ILE A 99 -12.03 -117.54 42.02
C ILE A 99 -12.98 -116.33 42.15
N LYS A 100 -13.92 -116.32 43.11
CA LYS A 100 -14.75 -115.13 43.36
C LYS A 100 -13.91 -113.94 43.84
N VAL A 101 -13.02 -114.16 44.81
CA VAL A 101 -12.11 -113.11 45.30
C VAL A 101 -11.24 -112.57 44.16
N GLN A 102 -10.78 -113.43 43.25
CA GLN A 102 -10.03 -113.03 42.06
C GLN A 102 -10.86 -112.22 41.05
N ILE A 103 -12.11 -112.61 40.78
CA ILE A 103 -13.04 -111.85 39.91
C ILE A 103 -13.35 -110.49 40.52
N ASP A 104 -13.64 -110.44 41.83
CA ASP A 104 -13.95 -109.21 42.54
C ASP A 104 -12.74 -108.28 42.58
N LEU A 105 -11.54 -108.82 42.80
CA LEU A 105 -10.28 -108.08 42.74
C LEU A 105 -10.02 -107.55 41.33
N LEU A 106 -10.17 -108.37 40.29
CA LEU A 106 -9.98 -107.97 38.90
C LEU A 106 -10.95 -106.84 38.52
N ASN A 107 -12.23 -107.00 38.84
CA ASN A 107 -13.25 -106.01 38.55
C ASN A 107 -13.01 -104.70 39.32
N THR A 108 -12.62 -104.78 40.59
CA THR A 108 -12.32 -103.60 41.41
C THR A 108 -11.12 -102.83 40.87
N ARG A 109 -10.04 -103.53 40.48
CA ARG A 109 -8.84 -102.91 39.91
C ARG A 109 -9.09 -102.29 38.54
N TRP A 110 -9.76 -103.02 37.66
CA TRP A 110 -10.18 -102.50 36.35
C TRP A 110 -11.03 -101.23 36.49
N GLU A 111 -12.03 -101.27 37.37
CA GLU A 111 -12.93 -100.14 37.55
C GLU A 111 -12.19 -98.95 38.20
N SER A 112 -11.26 -99.20 39.12
CA SER A 112 -10.41 -98.17 39.71
C SER A 112 -9.46 -97.52 38.69
N LEU A 113 -8.82 -98.31 37.82
CA LEU A 113 -7.98 -97.82 36.74
C LEU A 113 -8.79 -96.97 35.75
N ARG A 114 -9.97 -97.46 35.36
CA ARG A 114 -10.88 -96.76 34.45
C ARG A 114 -11.31 -95.40 35.00
N HIS A 115 -11.72 -95.35 36.27
CA HIS A 115 -12.08 -94.09 36.92
C HIS A 115 -10.89 -93.12 36.99
N SER A 116 -9.70 -93.62 37.34
CA SER A 116 -8.50 -92.80 37.44
C SER A 116 -8.07 -92.24 36.08
N ALA A 117 -8.21 -93.02 35.00
CA ALA A 117 -7.92 -92.57 33.63
C ALA A 117 -8.91 -91.51 33.14
N MET A 118 -10.21 -91.67 33.46
CA MET A 118 -11.25 -90.67 33.15
C MET A 118 -11.07 -89.38 33.96
N ASP A 119 -10.72 -89.46 35.25
CA ASP A 119 -10.38 -88.31 36.08
C ASP A 119 -9.19 -87.54 35.49
N LEU A 120 -8.14 -88.26 35.08
CA LEU A 120 -6.98 -87.66 34.46
C LEU A 120 -7.30 -86.98 33.12
N GLN A 121 -8.14 -87.60 32.29
CA GLN A 121 -8.59 -87.00 31.03
C GLN A 121 -9.34 -85.69 31.27
N THR A 122 -10.22 -85.66 32.27
CA THR A 122 -10.97 -84.47 32.66
C THR A 122 -10.02 -83.36 33.11
N ARG A 123 -9.05 -83.69 33.98
CA ARG A 123 -8.05 -82.74 34.49
C ARG A 123 -7.11 -82.19 33.41
N LEU A 124 -6.68 -83.02 32.46
CA LEU A 124 -5.86 -82.59 31.32
C LEU A 124 -6.64 -81.64 30.40
N HIS A 125 -7.91 -81.95 30.12
CA HIS A 125 -8.77 -81.10 29.30
C HIS A 125 -9.03 -79.75 29.97
N GLU A 126 -9.33 -79.74 31.27
CA GLU A 126 -9.49 -78.52 32.07
C GLU A 126 -8.21 -77.68 32.09
N ALA A 127 -7.04 -78.30 32.28
CA ALA A 127 -5.76 -77.62 32.30
C ALA A 127 -5.44 -76.96 30.95
N LEU A 128 -5.63 -77.68 29.83
CA LEU A 128 -5.35 -77.16 28.48
C LEU A 128 -6.28 -75.99 28.14
N MET A 129 -7.58 -76.13 28.39
CA MET A 129 -8.56 -75.07 28.18
C MET A 129 -8.23 -73.82 29.02
N LYS A 130 -7.88 -74.01 30.29
CA LYS A 130 -7.52 -72.90 31.20
C LYS A 130 -6.27 -72.16 30.72
N MET A 131 -5.23 -72.86 30.30
CA MET A 131 -3.99 -72.24 29.80
C MET A 131 -4.21 -71.50 28.47
N GLN A 132 -5.01 -72.08 27.58
CA GLN A 132 -5.36 -71.44 26.31
C GLN A 132 -6.23 -70.19 26.51
N GLN A 133 -7.18 -70.24 27.45
CA GLN A 133 -7.98 -69.08 27.87
C GLN A 133 -7.11 -67.99 28.51
N GLN A 134 -6.12 -68.35 29.34
CA GLN A 134 -5.18 -67.39 29.94
C GLN A 134 -4.33 -66.68 28.89
N GLN A 135 -3.82 -67.40 27.88
CA GLN A 135 -3.04 -66.80 26.80
C GLN A 135 -3.89 -65.81 25.99
N GLN A 136 -5.15 -66.16 25.69
CA GLN A 136 -6.08 -65.27 24.99
C GLN A 136 -6.46 -64.04 25.84
N ASN A 137 -6.73 -64.21 27.13
CA ASN A 137 -7.06 -63.12 28.04
C ASN A 137 -5.88 -62.17 28.23
N SER A 138 -4.65 -62.69 28.32
CA SER A 138 -3.42 -61.88 28.42
C SER A 138 -3.21 -61.02 27.17
N LEU A 139 -3.44 -61.58 25.98
CA LEU A 139 -3.34 -60.83 24.73
C LEU A 139 -4.43 -59.76 24.62
N ARG A 140 -5.68 -60.08 25.01
CA ARG A 140 -6.79 -59.12 25.07
C ARG A 140 -6.48 -57.97 26.03
N GLN A 141 -6.00 -58.27 27.24
CA GLN A 141 -5.64 -57.27 28.24
C GLN A 141 -4.51 -56.37 27.74
N TRP A 142 -3.46 -56.93 27.15
CA TRP A 142 -2.35 -56.13 26.61
C TRP A 142 -2.81 -55.19 25.49
N LEU A 143 -3.74 -55.64 24.63
CA LEU A 143 -4.31 -54.81 23.57
C LEU A 143 -5.13 -53.66 24.14
N THR A 144 -6.02 -53.93 25.08
CA THR A 144 -6.84 -52.90 25.74
C THR A 144 -5.96 -51.91 26.50
N GLU A 145 -4.94 -52.37 27.24
CA GLU A 145 -3.99 -51.48 27.93
C GLU A 145 -3.17 -50.62 26.95
N THR A 146 -2.85 -51.17 25.78
CA THR A 146 -2.11 -50.43 24.75
C THR A 146 -3.02 -49.39 24.08
N GLU A 147 -4.26 -49.75 23.73
CA GLU A 147 -5.30 -48.83 23.23
C GLU A 147 -5.57 -47.70 24.22
N ASP A 148 -5.74 -48.02 25.50
CA ASP A 148 -5.96 -47.06 26.57
C ASP A 148 -4.78 -46.12 26.78
N ARG A 149 -3.54 -46.63 26.70
CA ARG A 149 -2.35 -45.78 26.78
C ARG A 149 -2.33 -44.81 25.61
N ILE A 150 -2.69 -45.24 24.40
CA ILE A 150 -2.70 -44.41 23.20
C ILE A 150 -3.80 -43.33 23.27
N SER A 151 -5.01 -43.69 23.69
CA SER A 151 -6.12 -42.74 23.89
C SER A 151 -5.73 -41.68 24.94
N ARG A 152 -5.10 -42.11 26.04
CA ARG A 152 -4.56 -41.21 27.08
C ARG A 152 -3.34 -40.39 26.64
N PHE A 153 -2.62 -40.82 25.60
CA PHE A 153 -1.52 -40.04 25.01
C PHE A 153 -2.01 -39.04 23.95
N GLY A 154 -3.26 -39.17 23.47
CA GLY A 154 -3.92 -38.27 22.52
C GLY A 154 -4.87 -37.25 23.16
N GLU A 155 -5.44 -37.57 24.32
CA GLU A 155 -6.01 -36.58 25.22
C GLU A 155 -4.87 -35.85 25.92
N THR A 156 -4.47 -34.71 25.35
CA THR A 156 -3.91 -33.64 26.17
C THR A 156 -4.87 -33.42 27.33
N ASP A 157 -4.38 -33.72 28.53
CA ASP A 157 -4.96 -33.33 29.80
C ASP A 157 -5.78 -32.03 29.66
N PRO A 158 -7.09 -32.03 29.93
CA PRO A 158 -7.89 -30.81 29.95
C PRO A 158 -7.32 -29.73 30.89
N ASP A 159 -6.50 -30.12 31.88
CA ASP A 159 -5.79 -29.19 32.76
C ASP A 159 -4.48 -28.63 32.15
N ALA A 160 -3.99 -29.18 31.02
CA ALA A 160 -2.87 -28.60 30.27
C ALA A 160 -3.22 -27.26 29.58
N GLN A 161 -4.49 -26.85 29.63
CA GLN A 161 -4.92 -25.50 29.29
C GLN A 161 -4.31 -24.43 30.22
N THR A 162 -3.73 -24.82 31.38
CA THR A 162 -3.31 -23.83 32.40
C THR A 162 -1.82 -23.59 32.60
N ALA A 163 -0.85 -24.41 32.17
CA ALA A 163 0.53 -24.14 32.63
C ALA A 163 1.77 -24.64 31.85
N SER A 164 1.68 -25.09 30.59
CA SER A 164 2.92 -25.35 29.82
C SER A 164 2.84 -24.83 28.39
N ARG A 165 3.09 -23.53 28.26
CA ARG A 165 3.55 -22.91 27.02
C ARG A 165 4.74 -23.69 26.43
N HIS A 166 4.71 -23.99 25.14
CA HIS A 166 5.69 -24.87 24.51
C HIS A 166 6.89 -24.06 23.99
N ASP A 167 8.02 -24.14 24.68
CA ASP A 167 9.33 -23.69 24.18
C ASP A 167 10.02 -24.80 23.37
N VAL A 168 11.07 -24.45 22.62
CA VAL A 168 11.89 -25.43 21.89
C VAL A 168 12.34 -26.58 22.80
N ALA A 169 12.76 -26.28 24.02
CA ALA A 169 13.15 -27.30 25.01
C ALA A 169 12.00 -28.26 25.35
N THR A 170 10.78 -27.75 25.51
CA THR A 170 9.59 -28.54 25.81
C THR A 170 9.22 -29.45 24.62
N ILE A 171 9.29 -28.92 23.39
CA ILE A 171 9.00 -29.68 22.17
C ILE A 171 10.07 -30.75 21.92
N VAL A 172 11.35 -30.44 22.13
CA VAL A 172 12.45 -31.42 22.06
C VAL A 172 12.24 -32.53 23.08
N LYS A 173 11.90 -32.20 24.32
CA LYS A 173 11.58 -33.20 25.35
C LYS A 173 10.43 -34.11 24.93
N GLN A 174 9.33 -33.54 24.42
CA GLN A 174 8.20 -34.32 23.90
C GLN A 174 8.60 -35.21 22.71
N GLN A 175 9.50 -34.75 21.84
CA GLN A 175 10.05 -35.52 20.72
C GLN A 175 10.92 -36.68 21.21
N GLU A 176 11.75 -36.46 22.22
CA GLU A 176 12.58 -37.51 22.85
C GLU A 176 11.73 -38.56 23.55
N GLU A 177 10.71 -38.14 24.29
CA GLU A 177 9.73 -39.03 24.94
C GLU A 177 8.98 -39.87 23.90
N HIS A 178 8.51 -39.27 22.81
CA HIS A 178 7.86 -40.00 21.72
C HIS A 178 8.82 -40.97 21.00
N ARG A 179 10.08 -40.58 20.80
CA ARG A 179 11.12 -41.46 20.24
C ARG A 179 11.45 -42.63 21.16
N ALA A 180 11.45 -42.42 22.49
CA ALA A 180 11.60 -43.49 23.47
C ALA A 180 10.40 -44.44 23.44
N PHE A 181 9.18 -43.91 23.36
CA PHE A 181 7.96 -44.70 23.20
C PHE A 181 7.98 -45.57 21.94
N ARG A 182 8.33 -44.99 20.77
CA ARG A 182 8.43 -45.75 19.50
C ARG A 182 9.43 -46.90 19.57
N ARG A 183 10.56 -46.73 20.27
CA ARG A 183 11.49 -47.85 20.50
C ARG A 183 10.84 -49.00 21.26
N GLY A 184 10.07 -48.71 22.32
CA GLY A 184 9.35 -49.75 23.06
C GLY A 184 8.23 -50.42 22.24
N VAL A 185 7.66 -49.72 21.25
CA VAL A 185 6.71 -50.28 20.29
C VAL A 185 7.41 -51.25 19.33
N ASP A 186 8.59 -50.88 18.85
CA ASP A 186 9.39 -51.72 17.95
C ASP A 186 9.81 -53.04 18.62
N ASP A 187 10.07 -53.03 19.93
CA ASP A 187 10.34 -54.26 20.71
C ASP A 187 9.14 -55.22 20.75
N LYS A 188 7.91 -54.70 20.70
CA LYS A 188 6.65 -55.48 20.76
C LYS A 188 6.09 -55.84 19.38
N ARG A 189 6.47 -55.10 18.34
CA ARG A 189 6.12 -55.36 16.93
C ARG A 189 6.22 -56.82 16.50
N PRO A 190 7.34 -57.55 16.72
CA PRO A 190 7.46 -58.92 16.25
C PRO A 190 6.43 -59.87 16.89
N ILE A 191 6.01 -59.61 18.13
CA ILE A 191 5.03 -60.43 18.86
C ILE A 191 3.63 -60.27 18.24
N ILE A 192 3.27 -59.03 17.90
CA ILE A 192 1.96 -58.67 17.33
C ILE A 192 1.87 -59.15 15.88
N GLU A 193 2.92 -58.93 15.09
CA GLU A 193 3.02 -59.40 13.72
C GLU A 193 3.01 -60.94 13.65
N SER A 194 3.71 -61.61 14.57
CA SER A 194 3.66 -63.07 14.71
C SER A 194 2.26 -63.57 15.07
N SER A 195 1.55 -62.90 15.98
CA SER A 195 0.17 -63.24 16.38
C SER A 195 -0.83 -63.03 15.24
N LEU A 196 -0.69 -61.92 14.50
CA LEU A 196 -1.46 -61.65 13.28
C LEU A 196 -1.18 -62.70 12.19
N LEU A 197 0.08 -63.09 12.01
CA LEU A 197 0.47 -64.10 11.04
C LEU A 197 -0.10 -65.48 11.41
N ALA A 198 0.00 -65.89 12.68
CA ALA A 198 -0.57 -67.13 13.17
C ALA A 198 -2.09 -67.17 12.99
N GLY A 199 -2.79 -66.07 13.33
CA GLY A 199 -4.23 -65.94 13.10
C GLY A 199 -4.61 -66.00 11.61
N ARG A 200 -3.85 -65.34 10.73
CA ARG A 200 -4.05 -65.41 9.26
C ARG A 200 -3.79 -66.81 8.71
N GLN A 201 -2.75 -67.49 9.18
CA GLN A 201 -2.45 -68.87 8.77
C GLN A 201 -3.53 -69.85 9.22
N TYR A 202 -4.08 -69.69 10.42
CA TYR A 202 -5.21 -70.47 10.90
C TYR A 202 -6.43 -70.26 10.00
N ILE A 203 -6.80 -69.02 9.71
CA ILE A 203 -7.92 -68.68 8.82
C ILE A 203 -7.72 -69.25 7.40
N ALA A 204 -6.48 -69.28 6.90
CA ALA A 204 -6.16 -69.79 5.57
C ALA A 204 -6.19 -71.32 5.44
N ARG A 205 -6.07 -72.06 6.56
CA ARG A 205 -6.16 -73.53 6.59
C ARG A 205 -7.61 -74.03 6.66
N GLU A 206 -8.53 -73.19 7.08
CA GLU A 206 -9.97 -73.49 7.15
C GLU A 206 -10.66 -73.30 5.79
N PRO A 207 -11.68 -74.11 5.44
CA PRO A 207 -12.44 -73.93 4.20
C PRO A 207 -13.05 -72.52 4.11
N PRO A 208 -13.11 -71.90 2.92
CA PRO A 208 -13.82 -70.63 2.76
C PRO A 208 -15.29 -70.83 3.14
N LEU A 209 -15.75 -70.06 4.15
CA LEU A 209 -17.15 -70.03 4.55
C LEU A 209 -17.96 -69.48 3.37
N SER A 210 -18.96 -70.24 2.90
CA SER A 210 -19.81 -69.89 1.75
C SER A 210 -20.77 -68.72 2.01
N ASP A 211 -20.89 -68.27 3.26
CA ASP A 211 -21.80 -67.20 3.64
C ASP A 211 -21.02 -65.95 4.06
N THR A 212 -21.28 -64.85 3.37
CA THR A 212 -20.67 -63.53 3.59
C THR A 212 -21.61 -62.59 4.37
N SER A 213 -22.72 -63.09 4.90
CA SER A 213 -23.71 -62.31 5.63
C SER A 213 -23.33 -62.14 7.10
N ASP A 214 -23.07 -60.90 7.51
CA ASP A 214 -22.74 -60.46 8.87
C ASP A 214 -24.01 -60.25 9.74
N SER A 215 -25.05 -61.06 9.53
CA SER A 215 -26.34 -60.88 10.19
C SER A 215 -26.47 -61.75 11.44
N GLU A 216 -26.65 -61.11 12.60
CA GLU A 216 -26.96 -61.76 13.87
C GLU A 216 -28.17 -62.70 13.72
N ALA A 217 -27.95 -63.99 13.97
CA ALA A 217 -29.02 -64.99 13.99
C ALA A 217 -29.93 -64.72 15.19
N LYS A 218 -31.18 -64.32 14.90
CA LYS A 218 -32.25 -64.22 15.88
C LYS A 218 -32.62 -65.60 16.42
N ASP A 219 -32.60 -65.71 17.74
CA ASP A 219 -33.16 -66.80 18.54
C ASP A 219 -34.60 -67.13 18.13
N TYR A 220 -34.84 -68.35 17.67
CA TYR A 220 -36.08 -69.13 17.87
C TYR A 220 -35.78 -70.58 17.46
N ASP A 221 -35.48 -71.45 18.42
CA ASP A 221 -36.29 -72.65 18.76
C ASP A 221 -35.45 -73.61 19.62
N ASP A 222 -36.01 -73.94 20.78
CA ASP A 222 -35.39 -74.74 21.83
C ASP A 222 -35.85 -76.18 21.70
N ASN A 223 -34.97 -77.07 21.21
CA ASN A 223 -35.00 -78.48 21.62
C ASN A 223 -33.71 -79.26 21.29
N ARG A 224 -33.14 -79.84 22.36
CA ARG A 224 -32.22 -81.01 22.39
C ARG A 224 -30.80 -80.83 21.81
N GLY A 225 -29.95 -80.18 22.61
CA GLY A 225 -28.85 -80.87 23.28
C GLY A 225 -27.92 -81.76 22.45
N TYR A 226 -27.36 -81.28 21.34
CA TYR A 226 -26.04 -81.63 20.81
C TYR A 226 -25.68 -80.53 19.80
N ARG A 227 -24.92 -79.51 20.22
CA ARG A 227 -24.27 -78.62 19.25
C ARG A 227 -23.28 -79.47 18.46
N ASN A 228 -23.51 -79.67 17.16
CA ASN A 228 -22.55 -80.38 16.31
C ASN A 228 -21.22 -79.62 16.35
N ALA A 229 -20.12 -80.33 16.65
CA ALA A 229 -18.77 -79.75 16.75
C ALA A 229 -18.38 -78.86 15.55
N ASP A 230 -18.97 -79.12 14.38
CA ASP A 230 -18.78 -78.35 13.14
C ASP A 230 -19.35 -76.92 13.20
N GLU A 231 -20.48 -76.71 13.90
CA GLU A 231 -21.08 -75.38 14.03
C GLU A 231 -20.36 -74.52 15.07
N GLN A 232 -19.89 -75.15 16.15
CA GLN A 232 -18.96 -74.52 17.11
C GLN A 232 -17.63 -74.15 16.45
N ALA A 233 -17.06 -75.01 15.60
CA ALA A 233 -15.84 -74.72 14.86
C ALA A 233 -16.00 -73.51 13.92
N ARG A 234 -17.14 -73.40 13.22
CA ARG A 234 -17.44 -72.24 12.34
C ARG A 234 -17.61 -70.94 13.12
N GLU A 235 -18.26 -70.96 14.29
CA GLU A 235 -18.39 -69.79 15.16
C GLU A 235 -17.01 -69.33 15.68
N ILE A 236 -16.16 -70.27 16.08
CA ILE A 236 -14.78 -69.99 16.51
C ILE A 236 -13.99 -69.37 15.35
N THR A 237 -14.10 -69.90 14.13
CA THR A 237 -13.42 -69.35 12.94
C THR A 237 -13.93 -67.94 12.58
N ARG A 238 -15.23 -67.65 12.73
CA ARG A 238 -15.79 -66.29 12.55
C ARG A 238 -15.30 -65.33 13.63
N SER A 239 -15.23 -65.76 14.88
CA SER A 239 -14.67 -65.00 16.00
C SER A 239 -13.18 -64.67 15.78
N ILE A 240 -12.37 -65.66 15.38
CA ILE A 240 -10.94 -65.46 15.07
C ILE A 240 -10.77 -64.48 13.89
N ARG A 241 -11.58 -64.55 12.82
CA ARG A 241 -11.53 -63.57 11.73
C ARG A 241 -11.81 -62.15 12.21
N ARG A 242 -12.84 -61.96 13.04
CA ARG A 242 -13.20 -60.65 13.61
C ARG A 242 -12.06 -60.09 14.46
N GLU A 243 -11.48 -60.91 15.33
CA GLU A 243 -10.39 -60.50 16.22
C GLU A 243 -9.08 -60.22 15.47
N VAL A 244 -8.72 -61.04 14.47
CA VAL A 244 -7.53 -60.79 13.62
C VAL A 244 -7.69 -59.50 12.81
N LYS A 245 -8.90 -59.25 12.27
CA LYS A 245 -9.20 -58.00 11.55
C LYS A 245 -9.10 -56.79 12.49
N LYS A 246 -9.76 -56.84 13.65
CA LYS A 246 -9.73 -55.78 14.66
C LYS A 246 -8.31 -55.48 15.12
N LEU A 247 -7.52 -56.51 15.43
CA LEU A 247 -6.11 -56.38 15.80
C LEU A 247 -5.28 -55.73 14.68
N SER A 248 -5.51 -56.15 13.42
CA SER A 248 -4.80 -55.60 12.26
C SER A 248 -5.13 -54.13 12.04
N ASP A 249 -6.41 -53.75 12.12
CA ASP A 249 -6.87 -52.38 11.93
C ASP A 249 -6.35 -51.47 13.06
N ASN A 250 -6.41 -51.95 14.31
CA ASN A 250 -5.91 -51.21 15.47
C ASN A 250 -4.39 -51.04 15.45
N TRP A 251 -3.64 -52.07 15.04
CA TRP A 251 -2.18 -51.99 14.89
C TRP A 251 -1.76 -51.01 13.80
N ASN A 252 -2.41 -51.06 12.63
CA ASN A 252 -2.13 -50.13 11.53
C ASN A 252 -2.54 -48.68 11.86
N GLY A 253 -3.71 -48.49 12.49
CA GLY A 253 -4.18 -47.20 12.97
C GLY A 253 -3.22 -46.59 14.00
N PHE A 254 -2.71 -47.42 14.91
CA PHE A 254 -1.72 -47.02 15.90
C PHE A 254 -0.41 -46.55 15.26
N LEU A 255 0.16 -47.32 14.33
CA LEU A 255 1.38 -46.93 13.62
C LEU A 255 1.19 -45.60 12.88
N SER A 256 0.05 -45.45 12.20
CA SER A 256 -0.32 -44.21 11.50
C SER A 256 -0.41 -43.00 12.44
N HIS A 257 -1.09 -43.13 13.58
CA HIS A 257 -1.18 -42.05 14.58
C HIS A 257 0.18 -41.69 15.19
N SER A 258 1.00 -42.69 15.51
CA SER A 258 2.36 -42.48 16.05
C SER A 258 3.25 -41.74 15.04
N ASP A 259 3.19 -42.10 13.76
CA ASP A 259 3.95 -41.44 12.70
C ASP A 259 3.44 -40.03 12.44
N GLN A 260 2.13 -39.80 12.46
CA GLN A 260 1.53 -38.47 12.32
C GLN A 260 1.93 -37.54 13.47
N ARG A 261 1.98 -38.05 14.71
CA ARG A 261 2.49 -37.30 15.87
C ARG A 261 3.95 -36.93 15.72
N GLN A 262 4.80 -37.86 15.27
CA GLN A 262 6.22 -37.58 15.03
C GLN A 262 6.38 -36.45 13.98
N LYS A 263 5.69 -36.56 12.84
CA LYS A 263 5.71 -35.52 11.80
C LYS A 263 5.25 -34.16 12.32
N ARG A 264 4.20 -34.12 13.14
CA ARG A 264 3.70 -32.87 13.77
C ARG A 264 4.74 -32.27 14.72
N LEU A 265 5.36 -33.07 15.58
CA LEU A 265 6.41 -32.60 16.49
C LEU A 265 7.63 -32.06 15.72
N ASP A 266 8.05 -32.76 14.66
CA ASP A 266 9.18 -32.35 13.82
C ASP A 266 8.89 -31.03 13.08
N ASP A 267 7.70 -30.88 12.50
CA ASP A 267 7.27 -29.65 11.81
C ASP A 267 7.18 -28.46 12.77
N VAL A 268 6.53 -28.64 13.92
CA VAL A 268 6.42 -27.57 14.95
C VAL A 268 7.80 -27.18 15.48
N LEU A 269 8.68 -28.16 15.74
CA LEU A 269 10.05 -27.89 16.18
C LEU A 269 10.82 -27.08 15.15
N HIS A 270 10.73 -27.46 13.86
CA HIS A 270 11.41 -26.76 12.79
C HIS A 270 10.92 -25.31 12.64
N LYS A 271 9.58 -25.11 12.67
CA LYS A 271 8.95 -23.78 12.64
C LYS A 271 9.38 -22.93 13.83
N MET A 272 9.39 -23.47 15.05
CA MET A 272 9.81 -22.74 16.25
C MET A 272 11.29 -22.34 16.19
N GLN A 273 12.18 -23.24 15.75
CA GLN A 273 13.60 -22.93 15.55
C GLN A 273 13.82 -21.90 14.44
N SER A 274 12.98 -21.91 13.40
CA SER A 274 13.01 -20.90 12.34
C SER A 274 12.58 -19.53 12.86
N LEU A 275 11.50 -19.48 13.65
CA LEU A 275 11.03 -18.27 14.32
C LEU A 275 12.12 -17.67 15.21
N GLN A 276 12.79 -18.48 16.03
CA GLN A 276 13.87 -18.01 16.90
C GLN A 276 15.05 -17.43 16.11
N ARG A 277 15.49 -18.11 15.04
CA ARG A 277 16.55 -17.58 14.16
C ARG A 277 16.14 -16.28 13.47
N ALA A 278 14.89 -16.17 13.04
CA ALA A 278 14.36 -14.94 12.45
C ALA A 278 14.27 -13.80 13.47
N MET A 279 13.90 -14.08 14.73
CA MET A 279 13.94 -13.10 15.82
C MET A 279 15.37 -12.59 16.06
N ASP A 280 16.37 -13.46 16.02
CA ASP A 280 17.78 -13.09 16.23
C ASP A 280 18.30 -12.21 15.08
N ASP A 281 18.03 -12.58 13.81
CA ASP A 281 18.42 -11.78 12.64
C ASP A 281 17.76 -10.39 12.65
N LEU A 282 16.45 -10.33 12.95
CA LEU A 282 15.75 -9.05 13.05
C LEU A 282 16.31 -8.19 14.18
N SER A 283 16.59 -8.77 15.35
CA SER A 283 17.17 -8.03 16.49
C SER A 283 18.52 -7.41 16.13
N ALA A 284 19.39 -8.16 15.46
CA ALA A 284 20.71 -7.69 15.03
C ALA A 284 20.61 -6.54 14.02
N ARG A 285 19.71 -6.66 13.04
CA ARG A 285 19.50 -5.60 12.04
C ARG A 285 18.86 -4.35 12.64
N LEU A 286 17.89 -4.51 13.55
CA LEU A 286 17.31 -3.40 14.30
C LEU A 286 18.38 -2.68 15.11
N GLN A 287 19.28 -3.40 15.78
CA GLN A 287 20.37 -2.79 16.54
C GLN A 287 21.28 -1.92 15.67
N VAL A 288 21.61 -2.36 14.45
CA VAL A 288 22.39 -1.55 13.49
C VAL A 288 21.63 -0.27 13.12
N ALA A 289 20.34 -0.37 12.81
CA ALA A 289 19.53 0.79 12.45
C ALA A 289 19.35 1.77 13.63
N GLU A 290 19.14 1.27 14.84
CA GLU A 290 19.06 2.04 16.08
C GLU A 290 20.39 2.75 16.39
N SER A 291 21.52 2.08 16.16
CA SER A 291 22.84 2.70 16.33
C SER A 291 23.07 3.83 15.33
N ALA A 292 22.67 3.67 14.07
CA ALA A 292 22.74 4.72 13.06
C ALA A 292 21.83 5.91 13.44
N LYS A 293 20.62 5.65 13.95
CA LYS A 293 19.72 6.68 14.50
C LYS A 293 20.38 7.45 15.65
N SER A 294 21.08 6.77 16.57
CA SER A 294 21.69 7.42 17.73
C SER A 294 22.81 8.40 17.38
N GLN A 295 23.35 8.30 16.16
CA GLN A 295 24.41 9.17 15.65
C GLN A 295 23.88 10.38 14.87
N TRP A 296 22.55 10.57 14.79
CA TRP A 296 21.99 11.72 14.10
C TRP A 296 22.38 13.04 14.81
N PRO A 297 23.00 14.01 14.10
CA PRO A 297 23.36 15.29 14.69
C PRO A 297 22.13 16.14 15.02
N SER A 298 22.29 17.21 15.81
CA SER A 298 21.16 18.11 16.10
C SER A 298 20.68 18.84 14.83
N VAL A 299 19.37 19.05 14.68
CA VAL A 299 18.83 19.81 13.54
C VAL A 299 19.34 21.26 13.52
N THR A 300 19.67 21.81 14.69
CA THR A 300 20.18 23.18 14.84
C THR A 300 21.61 23.39 14.32
N GLU A 301 22.34 22.32 14.02
CA GLU A 301 23.73 22.39 13.55
C GLU A 301 23.87 22.62 12.04
N PHE A 302 22.78 22.43 11.27
CA PHE A 302 22.82 22.53 9.81
C PHE A 302 22.52 23.95 9.29
N LEU A 303 23.18 24.31 8.19
CA LEU A 303 22.86 25.49 7.38
C LEU A 303 21.67 25.22 6.44
N LEU A 304 21.00 26.27 5.98
CA LEU A 304 19.77 26.18 5.16
C LEU A 304 19.97 25.37 3.87
N ASP A 305 21.13 25.52 3.23
CA ASP A 305 21.54 24.80 2.01
C ASP A 305 21.83 23.32 2.26
N GLN A 306 22.07 22.92 3.51
CA GLN A 306 22.34 21.55 3.92
C GLN A 306 21.07 20.79 4.37
N LEU A 307 20.04 21.51 4.83
CA LEU A 307 18.81 20.91 5.36
C LEU A 307 18.05 20.07 4.30
N SER A 308 18.01 20.51 3.05
CA SER A 308 17.40 19.73 1.95
C SER A 308 18.15 18.42 1.71
N GLY A 309 19.48 18.46 1.67
CA GLY A 309 20.33 17.28 1.58
C GLY A 309 20.10 16.30 2.74
N GLN A 310 19.93 16.81 3.97
CA GLN A 310 19.61 15.97 5.13
C GLN A 310 18.25 15.29 5.04
N ILE A 311 17.25 15.93 4.43
CA ILE A 311 15.94 15.30 4.16
C ILE A 311 16.10 14.15 3.15
N ASP A 312 16.91 14.34 2.11
CA ASP A 312 17.19 13.29 1.12
C ASP A 312 18.00 12.14 1.71
N ASP A 313 19.00 12.43 2.57
CA ASP A 313 19.74 11.41 3.33
C ASP A 313 18.82 10.59 4.25
N LEU A 314 17.84 11.25 4.89
CA LEU A 314 16.85 10.58 5.73
C LEU A 314 15.89 9.71 4.91
N ARG A 315 15.49 10.15 3.71
CA ARG A 315 14.72 9.32 2.76
C ARG A 315 15.52 8.09 2.35
N ALA A 316 16.78 8.26 1.97
CA ALA A 316 17.66 7.15 1.63
C ALA A 316 17.89 6.19 2.82
N PHE A 317 17.95 6.71 4.05
CA PHE A 317 17.96 5.88 5.26
C PHE A 317 16.68 5.06 5.40
N ARG A 318 15.50 5.67 5.28
CA ARG A 318 14.21 4.96 5.32
C ARG A 318 14.12 3.87 4.26
N ASP A 319 14.52 4.16 3.03
CA ASP A 319 14.43 3.21 1.93
C ASP A 319 15.35 2.01 2.14
N ARG A 320 16.54 2.21 2.75
CA ARG A 320 17.42 1.11 3.18
C ARG A 320 16.79 0.20 4.25
N LEU A 321 15.81 0.70 5.01
CA LEU A 321 15.11 -0.07 6.05
C LEU A 321 13.86 -0.79 5.53
N ALA A 322 13.44 -0.58 4.28
CA ALA A 322 12.28 -1.27 3.70
C ALA A 322 12.31 -2.81 3.86
N PRO A 323 13.46 -3.51 3.73
CA PRO A 323 13.52 -4.95 3.96
C PRO A 323 13.16 -5.38 5.39
N LEU A 324 13.34 -4.51 6.40
CA LEU A 324 13.00 -4.83 7.78
C LEU A 324 11.49 -4.92 8.01
N GLN A 325 10.71 -4.10 7.30
CA GLN A 325 9.24 -4.18 7.34
C GLN A 325 8.76 -5.58 6.93
N LEU A 326 9.29 -6.10 5.82
CA LEU A 326 8.97 -7.44 5.33
C LEU A 326 9.41 -8.54 6.30
N GLN A 327 10.58 -8.37 6.95
CA GLN A 327 11.04 -9.31 7.96
C GLN A 327 10.14 -9.33 9.20
N VAL A 328 9.66 -8.17 9.66
CA VAL A 328 8.72 -8.07 10.78
C VAL A 328 7.39 -8.75 10.45
N GLU A 329 6.86 -8.52 9.25
CA GLU A 329 5.63 -9.16 8.76
C GLU A 329 5.79 -10.68 8.68
N SER A 330 6.87 -11.15 8.05
CA SER A 330 7.20 -12.57 7.96
C SER A 330 7.37 -13.23 9.33
N LEU A 331 7.95 -12.52 10.29
CA LEU A 331 8.11 -13.00 11.67
C LEU A 331 6.76 -13.18 12.38
N ASN A 332 5.87 -12.20 12.23
CA ASN A 332 4.51 -12.26 12.78
C ASN A 332 3.68 -13.37 12.11
N GLU A 333 3.83 -13.56 10.81
CA GLU A 333 3.20 -14.66 10.08
C GLU A 333 3.72 -16.03 10.54
N ALA A 334 5.03 -16.17 10.74
CA ALA A 334 5.63 -17.40 11.27
C ALA A 334 5.12 -17.73 12.69
N ALA A 335 4.93 -16.72 13.54
CA ALA A 335 4.31 -16.86 14.86
C ALA A 335 2.83 -17.30 14.76
N GLY A 336 2.08 -16.72 13.81
CA GLY A 336 0.70 -17.10 13.51
C GLY A 336 0.59 -18.54 12.99
N ALA A 337 1.51 -18.97 12.13
CA ALA A 337 1.56 -20.32 11.56
C ALA A 337 1.85 -21.41 12.61
N ILE A 338 2.59 -21.09 13.68
CA ILE A 338 2.78 -22.02 14.82
C ILE A 338 1.48 -22.10 15.63
N THR A 339 0.83 -20.96 15.84
CA THR A 339 -0.44 -20.88 16.58
C THR A 339 -1.57 -21.64 15.86
N SER A 340 -1.62 -21.58 14.52
CA SER A 340 -2.60 -22.32 13.71
C SER A 340 -2.39 -23.85 13.75
N CYS A 341 -1.18 -24.32 14.08
CA CYS A 341 -0.92 -25.73 14.39
C CYS A 341 -1.43 -26.16 15.78
N GLY A 342 -2.13 -25.29 16.51
CA GLY A 342 -2.65 -25.54 17.86
C GLY A 342 -1.58 -25.52 18.96
N VAL A 343 -0.47 -24.83 18.73
CA VAL A 343 0.66 -24.72 19.67
C VAL A 343 0.78 -23.28 20.15
N LEU A 344 0.70 -23.08 21.46
CA LEU A 344 0.85 -21.75 22.07
C LEU A 344 2.33 -21.41 22.26
N LEU A 345 2.74 -20.23 21.78
CA LEU A 345 4.08 -19.68 21.97
C LEU A 345 4.38 -19.41 23.46
N SER A 346 5.65 -19.53 23.84
CA SER A 346 6.11 -19.20 25.18
C SER A 346 6.04 -17.73 25.53
N HIS A 347 5.98 -17.41 26.83
CA HIS A 347 6.07 -16.03 27.31
C HIS A 347 7.36 -15.37 26.84
N ASN A 348 8.46 -16.11 26.81
CA ASN A 348 9.72 -15.58 26.32
C ASN A 348 9.66 -15.22 24.83
N ASN A 349 9.18 -16.13 23.97
CA ASN A 349 9.08 -15.86 22.54
C ASN A 349 8.04 -14.77 22.23
N LEU A 350 6.93 -14.73 22.95
CA LEU A 350 5.89 -13.73 22.77
C LEU A 350 6.37 -12.33 23.20
N ASN A 351 7.01 -12.22 24.36
CA ASN A 351 7.61 -10.96 24.83
C ASN A 351 8.71 -10.48 23.87
N ARG A 352 9.56 -11.37 23.36
CA ARG A 352 10.59 -11.03 22.36
C ARG A 352 9.96 -10.54 21.05
N LEU A 353 8.89 -11.18 20.58
CA LEU A 353 8.16 -10.77 19.39
C LEU A 353 7.55 -9.37 19.58
N GLU A 354 6.92 -9.11 20.73
CA GLU A 354 6.36 -7.80 21.08
C GLU A 354 7.45 -6.73 21.19
N GLU A 355 8.58 -7.05 21.82
CA GLU A 355 9.74 -6.16 21.95
C GLU A 355 10.29 -5.75 20.57
N LEU A 356 10.51 -6.72 19.67
CA LEU A 356 11.02 -6.46 18.31
C LEU A 356 10.04 -5.61 17.50
N ASN A 357 8.74 -5.92 17.56
CA ASN A 357 7.69 -5.11 16.93
C ASN A 357 7.67 -3.68 17.51
N GLY A 358 7.82 -3.54 18.83
CA GLY A 358 7.87 -2.24 19.50
C GLY A 358 9.08 -1.40 19.08
N ARG A 359 10.27 -2.01 19.06
CA ARG A 359 11.52 -1.39 18.60
C ARG A 359 11.42 -0.89 17.16
N TRP A 360 10.87 -1.71 16.26
CA TRP A 360 10.62 -1.31 14.88
C TRP A 360 9.69 -0.09 14.77
N ARG A 361 8.56 -0.09 15.50
CA ARG A 361 7.64 1.06 15.52
C ARG A 361 8.30 2.32 16.06
N LEU A 362 9.09 2.22 17.13
CA LEU A 362 9.83 3.35 17.70
C LEU A 362 10.87 3.91 16.72
N LEU A 363 11.48 3.06 15.89
CA LEU A 363 12.38 3.47 14.83
C LEU A 363 11.62 4.23 13.72
N GLN A 364 10.47 3.72 13.27
CA GLN A 364 9.61 4.41 12.30
C GLN A 364 9.16 5.79 12.79
N LEU A 365 8.65 5.86 14.03
CA LEU A 365 8.25 7.13 14.65
C LEU A 365 9.41 8.12 14.75
N ALA A 366 10.62 7.64 15.06
CA ALA A 366 11.79 8.51 15.13
C ALA A 366 12.21 9.08 13.78
N ILE A 367 12.08 8.29 12.70
CA ILE A 367 12.33 8.75 11.33
C ILE A 367 11.33 9.84 10.94
N ASP A 368 10.04 9.61 11.21
CA ASP A 368 8.98 10.59 10.90
C ASP A 368 9.15 11.88 11.70
N GLU A 369 9.45 11.78 12.99
CA GLU A 369 9.71 12.93 13.84
C GLU A 369 10.93 13.72 13.37
N ARG A 370 12.01 13.03 12.99
CA ARG A 370 13.21 13.67 12.44
C ARG A 370 12.91 14.40 11.13
N ARG A 371 12.12 13.80 10.23
CA ARG A 371 11.68 14.45 8.98
C ARG A 371 10.96 15.75 9.29
N ARG A 372 9.99 15.69 10.20
CA ARG A 372 9.16 16.82 10.59
C ARG A 372 9.98 17.95 11.21
N GLN A 373 10.99 17.61 12.02
CA GLN A 373 11.92 18.60 12.58
C GLN A 373 12.78 19.28 11.52
N LEU A 374 13.30 18.53 10.53
CA LEU A 374 14.07 19.09 9.41
C LEU A 374 13.18 19.99 8.52
N GLU A 375 11.96 19.57 8.22
CA GLU A 375 10.98 20.36 7.46
C GLU A 375 10.58 21.64 8.20
N HIS A 376 10.37 21.56 9.52
CA HIS A 376 10.06 22.72 10.35
C HIS A 376 11.23 23.70 10.44
N ALA A 377 12.47 23.21 10.57
CA ALA A 377 13.65 24.07 10.57
C ALA A 377 13.82 24.80 9.22
N LEU A 378 13.52 24.12 8.10
CA LEU A 378 13.48 24.73 6.77
C LEU A 378 12.37 25.79 6.66
N LEU A 379 11.23 25.58 7.34
CA LEU A 379 10.13 26.52 7.42
C LEU A 379 10.50 27.77 8.26
N ASP A 380 11.02 27.58 9.47
CA ASP A 380 11.34 28.65 10.41
C ASP A 380 12.51 29.53 9.96
N GLN A 381 13.61 28.95 9.48
CA GLN A 381 14.78 29.74 9.08
C GLN A 381 14.50 30.59 7.82
N GLY A 382 13.69 30.07 6.88
CA GLY A 382 13.26 30.85 5.72
C GLY A 382 12.27 31.98 6.05
N SER A 383 11.50 31.86 7.14
CA SER A 383 10.64 32.93 7.66
C SER A 383 11.44 33.96 8.45
N ALA A 384 12.45 33.52 9.22
CA ALA A 384 13.36 34.41 9.96
C ALA A 384 14.15 35.36 9.05
N GLN A 385 14.59 34.88 7.88
CA GLN A 385 15.27 35.70 6.87
C GLN A 385 14.39 36.83 6.32
N GLN A 386 13.06 36.72 6.38
CA GLN A 386 12.13 37.75 5.89
C GLN A 386 11.54 38.63 7.01
N GLN A 387 11.85 38.39 8.29
CA GLN A 387 11.23 39.09 9.42
C GLN A 387 11.45 40.60 9.38
N PHE A 388 12.60 41.06 8.87
CA PHE A 388 12.89 42.49 8.74
C PHE A 388 11.90 43.20 7.80
N LEU A 389 11.27 42.47 6.88
CA LEU A 389 10.23 43.00 5.99
C LEU A 389 8.88 43.19 6.69
N ASN A 390 8.67 42.72 7.92
CA ASN A 390 7.44 43.04 8.66
C ASN A 390 7.28 44.54 8.91
N ALA A 391 8.40 45.30 8.87
CA ALA A 391 8.38 46.75 8.91
C ALA A 391 7.88 47.42 7.60
N SER A 392 7.53 46.65 6.56
CA SER A 392 6.94 47.18 5.32
C SER A 392 5.49 47.63 5.51
N VAL A 393 4.77 47.03 6.47
CA VAL A 393 3.37 47.31 6.76
C VAL A 393 3.19 47.95 8.12
N GLU A 394 2.15 48.77 8.24
CA GLU A 394 1.73 49.42 9.47
C GLU A 394 0.36 48.87 9.91
N GLN A 395 0.02 48.98 11.20
CA GLN A 395 -1.31 48.58 11.69
C GLN A 395 -2.41 49.30 10.89
N PRO A 396 -3.50 48.62 10.49
CA PRO A 396 -3.96 47.30 10.95
C PRO A 396 -3.43 46.10 10.16
N TRP A 397 -2.45 46.30 9.27
CA TRP A 397 -1.93 45.25 8.41
C TRP A 397 -0.78 44.50 9.07
N GLU A 398 -0.74 43.19 8.84
CA GLU A 398 0.35 42.30 9.20
C GLU A 398 0.85 41.56 7.97
N ARG A 399 2.18 41.50 7.83
CA ARG A 399 2.85 40.70 6.81
C ARG A 399 3.14 39.31 7.37
N ALA A 400 2.74 38.28 6.65
CA ALA A 400 3.01 36.89 6.96
C ALA A 400 3.60 36.16 5.75
N VAL A 401 4.13 34.96 5.96
CA VAL A 401 4.82 34.17 4.93
C VAL A 401 4.20 32.79 4.84
N ALA A 402 3.74 32.40 3.66
CA ALA A 402 3.15 31.08 3.41
C ALA A 402 4.24 29.97 3.38
N GLY A 403 3.84 28.69 3.39
CA GLY A 403 4.78 27.55 3.41
C GLY A 403 5.76 27.54 2.23
N ASN A 404 5.32 28.02 1.07
CA ASN A 404 6.14 28.21 -0.14
C ASN A 404 6.98 29.51 -0.13
N LYS A 405 7.09 30.19 1.01
CA LYS A 405 7.85 31.43 1.24
C LYS A 405 7.29 32.68 0.55
N VAL A 406 6.11 32.60 -0.07
CA VAL A 406 5.44 33.76 -0.67
C VAL A 406 4.80 34.62 0.43
N PRO A 407 5.00 35.95 0.42
CA PRO A 407 4.35 36.81 1.40
C PRO A 407 2.86 36.99 1.11
N TYR A 408 2.08 37.11 2.19
CA TYR A 408 0.69 37.51 2.17
C TYR A 408 0.41 38.50 3.31
N TYR A 409 -0.68 39.26 3.19
CA TYR A 409 -0.98 40.39 4.07
C TYR A 409 -2.35 40.21 4.70
N ILE A 410 -2.40 40.39 6.01
CA ILE A 410 -3.59 40.20 6.84
C ILE A 410 -4.05 41.59 7.31
N ASN A 411 -5.31 41.93 7.06
CA ASN A 411 -5.92 43.12 7.65
C ASN A 411 -6.75 42.69 8.85
N HIS A 412 -6.31 43.10 10.05
CA HIS A 412 -6.95 42.73 11.31
C HIS A 412 -8.27 43.46 11.59
N ILE A 413 -8.54 44.59 10.92
CA ILE A 413 -9.81 45.30 11.08
C ILE A 413 -10.90 44.67 10.22
N SER A 414 -10.57 44.31 8.97
CA SER A 414 -11.54 43.69 8.05
C SER A 414 -11.53 42.17 8.08
N GLU A 415 -10.64 41.55 8.87
CA GLU A 415 -10.46 40.10 8.98
C GLU A 415 -10.23 39.41 7.62
N THR A 416 -9.49 40.07 6.72
CA THR A 416 -9.26 39.60 5.35
C THR A 416 -7.78 39.40 5.05
N THR A 417 -7.50 38.43 4.18
CA THR A 417 -6.14 38.11 3.71
C THR A 417 -6.01 38.42 2.22
N HIS A 418 -4.86 38.98 1.85
CA HIS A 418 -4.57 39.46 0.50
C HIS A 418 -3.17 39.02 0.07
N TRP A 419 -3.02 38.67 -1.21
CA TRP A 419 -1.71 38.43 -1.82
C TRP A 419 -0.97 39.73 -2.15
N ASP A 420 -1.72 40.83 -2.31
CA ASP A 420 -1.18 42.13 -2.67
C ASP A 420 -0.89 42.96 -1.42
N HIS A 421 0.24 43.64 -1.43
CA HIS A 421 0.62 44.56 -0.37
C HIS A 421 -0.42 45.71 -0.28
N PRO A 422 -0.80 46.21 0.91
CA PRO A 422 -1.79 47.28 1.05
C PRO A 422 -1.47 48.51 0.19
N ARG A 423 -0.22 48.98 0.26
CA ARG A 423 0.27 50.07 -0.57
C ARG A 423 0.29 49.75 -2.08
N MET A 424 0.40 48.48 -2.47
CA MET A 424 0.27 48.07 -3.88
C MET A 424 -1.18 48.17 -4.34
N MET A 425 -2.15 47.76 -3.51
CA MET A 425 -3.58 47.90 -3.81
C MET A 425 -3.97 49.37 -3.99
N GLU A 426 -3.60 50.24 -3.04
CA GLU A 426 -3.81 51.69 -3.15
C GLU A 426 -3.20 52.27 -4.43
N MET A 427 -1.98 51.83 -4.76
CA MET A 427 -1.29 52.27 -5.97
C MET A 427 -2.04 51.83 -7.22
N MET A 428 -2.41 50.55 -7.33
CA MET A 428 -3.15 50.02 -8.47
C MET A 428 -4.50 50.71 -8.66
N ASP A 429 -5.21 51.01 -7.57
CA ASP A 429 -6.46 51.77 -7.62
C ASP A 429 -6.24 53.21 -8.13
N SER A 430 -5.17 53.87 -7.70
CA SER A 430 -4.82 55.22 -8.19
C SER A 430 -4.55 55.27 -9.70
N LEU A 431 -4.16 54.14 -10.32
CA LEU A 431 -3.88 54.09 -11.76
C LEU A 431 -5.11 54.30 -12.62
N VAL A 432 -6.31 54.14 -12.06
CA VAL A 432 -7.60 54.36 -12.75
C VAL A 432 -7.74 55.81 -13.22
N GLU A 433 -7.13 56.77 -12.53
CA GLU A 433 -7.16 58.20 -12.89
C GLU A 433 -6.58 58.47 -14.30
N PHE A 434 -5.68 57.61 -14.78
CA PHE A 434 -5.09 57.77 -16.10
C PHE A 434 -5.99 57.26 -17.24
N ASN A 435 -7.12 56.60 -16.94
CA ASN A 435 -7.99 56.02 -17.97
C ASN A 435 -8.58 57.06 -18.94
N ASP A 436 -8.65 58.33 -18.54
CA ASP A 436 -9.09 59.44 -19.39
C ASP A 436 -8.06 59.85 -20.47
N VAL A 437 -6.83 59.35 -20.37
CA VAL A 437 -5.80 59.57 -21.39
C VAL A 437 -6.18 58.80 -22.66
N ARG A 438 -6.54 59.55 -23.71
CA ARG A 438 -7.00 59.02 -25.00
C ARG A 438 -6.01 58.05 -25.65
N TYR A 439 -4.72 58.32 -25.49
CA TYR A 439 -3.65 57.64 -26.21
C TYR A 439 -3.07 56.51 -25.37
N SER A 440 -3.22 55.26 -25.83
CA SER A 440 -2.80 54.07 -25.06
C SER A 440 -1.34 54.11 -24.63
N ALA A 441 -0.41 54.38 -25.55
CA ALA A 441 1.02 54.41 -25.23
C ALA A 441 1.35 55.41 -24.10
N TYR A 442 0.75 56.60 -24.08
CA TYR A 442 0.93 57.56 -22.99
C TYR A 442 0.25 57.13 -21.70
N ARG A 443 -0.97 56.61 -21.79
CA ARG A 443 -1.72 56.12 -20.64
C ARG A 443 -0.97 55.02 -19.91
N THR A 444 -0.55 53.97 -20.64
CA THR A 444 0.25 52.88 -20.08
C THR A 444 1.55 53.43 -19.51
N SER A 445 2.25 54.31 -20.22
CA SER A 445 3.50 54.91 -19.72
C SER A 445 3.32 55.71 -18.44
N MET A 446 2.20 56.44 -18.28
CA MET A 446 1.87 57.15 -17.05
C MET A 446 1.64 56.20 -15.89
N LYS A 447 0.84 55.14 -16.12
CA LYS A 447 0.60 54.10 -15.12
C LYS A 447 1.92 53.46 -14.67
N ILE A 448 2.77 53.10 -15.63
CA ILE A 448 4.09 52.51 -15.37
C ILE A 448 4.99 53.50 -14.63
N ARG A 449 4.96 54.79 -14.99
CA ARG A 449 5.77 55.82 -14.32
C ARG A 449 5.37 55.98 -12.85
N THR A 450 4.07 55.89 -12.54
CA THR A 450 3.57 55.88 -11.16
C THR A 450 4.08 54.66 -10.40
N ILE A 451 4.02 53.46 -10.99
CA ILE A 451 4.60 52.24 -10.40
C ILE A 451 6.10 52.40 -10.17
N GLN A 452 6.84 52.83 -11.20
CA GLN A 452 8.28 53.00 -11.16
C GLN A 452 8.74 53.89 -10.00
N LYS A 453 8.04 55.00 -9.75
CA LYS A 453 8.32 55.94 -8.64
C LYS A 453 7.99 55.36 -7.28
N ASN A 454 6.84 54.71 -7.13
CA ASN A 454 6.45 54.11 -5.85
C ASN A 454 7.35 52.92 -5.46
N LEU A 455 7.85 52.19 -6.45
CA LEU A 455 8.86 51.14 -6.24
C LEU A 455 10.28 51.71 -6.07
N CYS A 456 10.50 53.00 -6.30
CA CYS A 456 11.83 53.64 -6.31
C CYS A 456 12.81 53.04 -7.35
N LEU A 457 12.31 52.32 -8.35
CA LEU A 457 13.11 51.78 -9.44
C LEU A 457 13.70 52.89 -10.32
N ASP A 458 13.08 54.08 -10.35
CA ASP A 458 13.62 55.25 -11.05
C ASP A 458 14.88 55.85 -10.38
N LEU A 459 15.24 55.41 -9.18
CA LEU A 459 16.50 55.73 -8.51
C LEU A 459 17.57 54.64 -8.70
N VAL A 460 17.17 53.40 -9.01
CA VAL A 460 18.08 52.27 -9.22
C VAL A 460 18.86 52.46 -10.52
N PHE A 461 20.16 52.76 -10.45
CA PHE A 461 21.00 52.79 -11.65
C PHE A 461 21.17 51.39 -12.23
N MET A 462 21.08 51.28 -13.56
CA MET A 462 21.19 50.02 -14.29
C MET A 462 22.46 49.23 -13.95
N ASN A 463 23.61 49.89 -13.82
CA ASN A 463 24.87 49.23 -13.46
C ASN A 463 24.84 48.65 -12.03
N ASN A 464 24.16 49.32 -11.09
CA ASN A 464 24.04 48.84 -9.71
C ASN A 464 23.18 47.57 -9.67
N ALA A 465 22.07 47.53 -10.45
CA ALA A 465 21.26 46.32 -10.59
C ALA A 465 22.06 45.16 -11.19
N ILE A 466 22.83 45.41 -12.26
CA ILE A 466 23.68 44.37 -12.89
C ILE A 466 24.74 43.85 -11.92
N ASN A 467 25.42 44.74 -11.19
CA ASN A 467 26.41 44.35 -10.20
C ASN A 467 25.79 43.51 -9.08
N ALA A 468 24.58 43.84 -8.62
CA ALA A 468 23.86 43.03 -7.64
C ALA A 468 23.52 41.63 -8.21
N PHE A 469 23.04 41.55 -9.46
CA PHE A 469 22.77 40.25 -10.10
C PHE A 469 24.03 39.37 -10.18
N ASP A 470 25.18 39.96 -10.51
CA ASP A 470 26.45 39.25 -10.60
C ASP A 470 26.97 38.82 -9.22
N GLN A 471 26.83 39.67 -8.18
CA GLN A 471 27.21 39.35 -6.79
C GLN A 471 26.42 38.16 -6.23
N HIS A 472 25.14 38.05 -6.58
CA HIS A 472 24.27 36.95 -6.18
C HIS A 472 24.32 35.75 -7.14
N GLY A 473 25.33 35.67 -8.01
CA GLY A 473 25.57 34.50 -8.87
C GLY A 473 24.54 34.31 -9.98
N LEU A 474 23.68 35.29 -10.27
CA LEU A 474 22.61 35.16 -11.27
C LEU A 474 23.13 35.26 -12.72
N ARG A 475 24.41 35.58 -12.92
CA ARG A 475 25.02 35.74 -14.25
C ARG A 475 24.96 34.44 -15.07
N ALA A 476 24.53 34.54 -16.32
CA ALA A 476 24.40 33.42 -17.26
C ALA A 476 23.50 32.24 -16.79
N GLN A 477 22.64 32.44 -15.79
CA GLN A 477 21.71 31.41 -15.28
C GLN A 477 20.25 31.67 -15.70
N ASN A 478 20.02 32.31 -16.84
CA ASN A 478 18.72 32.89 -17.19
C ASN A 478 17.56 31.88 -17.29
N ASP A 479 17.86 30.61 -17.61
CA ASP A 479 16.87 29.53 -17.70
C ASP A 479 16.49 28.89 -16.35
N LYS A 480 17.25 29.17 -15.28
CA LYS A 480 16.94 28.67 -13.94
C LYS A 480 15.86 29.50 -13.26
N LEU A 481 15.27 28.92 -12.23
CA LEU A 481 14.31 29.59 -11.35
C LEU A 481 15.04 30.26 -10.18
N ILE A 482 14.53 31.40 -9.74
CA ILE A 482 14.92 32.10 -8.52
C ILE A 482 13.76 32.09 -7.54
N SER A 483 14.05 31.72 -6.29
CA SER A 483 13.08 31.63 -5.21
C SER A 483 12.83 32.98 -4.53
N VAL A 484 11.72 33.12 -3.79
CA VAL A 484 11.42 34.35 -3.02
C VAL A 484 12.57 34.78 -2.08
N PRO A 485 13.18 33.91 -1.26
CA PRO A 485 14.30 34.31 -0.42
C PRO A 485 15.49 34.85 -1.21
N GLU A 486 15.86 34.21 -2.32
CA GLU A 486 16.95 34.66 -3.19
C GLU A 486 16.61 36.02 -3.84
N MET A 487 15.37 36.20 -4.30
CA MET A 487 14.89 37.50 -4.79
C MET A 487 15.02 38.58 -3.73
N ILE A 488 14.60 38.30 -2.49
CA ILE A 488 14.70 39.25 -1.36
C ILE A 488 16.16 39.62 -1.09
N THR A 489 17.08 38.66 -1.05
CA THR A 489 18.50 38.96 -0.83
C THR A 489 19.09 39.84 -1.93
N CYS A 490 18.77 39.56 -3.20
CA CYS A 490 19.23 40.38 -4.32
C CYS A 490 18.61 41.78 -4.29
N LEU A 491 17.31 41.90 -4.01
CA LEU A 491 16.63 43.19 -3.89
C LEU A 491 17.16 44.00 -2.70
N SER A 492 17.53 43.34 -1.60
CA SER A 492 18.11 44.00 -0.42
C SER A 492 19.41 44.70 -0.80
N THR A 493 20.33 44.02 -1.49
CA THR A 493 21.56 44.63 -2.00
C THR A 493 21.30 45.83 -2.92
N ILE A 494 20.27 45.76 -3.78
CA ILE A 494 19.90 46.86 -4.68
C ILE A 494 19.40 48.07 -3.87
N TYR A 495 18.45 47.87 -2.96
CA TYR A 495 17.81 48.97 -2.23
C TYR A 495 18.63 49.52 -1.07
N GLU A 496 19.50 48.73 -0.45
CA GLU A 496 20.43 49.20 0.57
C GLU A 496 21.42 50.23 -0.01
N GLY A 497 21.95 49.96 -1.21
CA GLY A 497 22.82 50.93 -1.91
C GLY A 497 22.12 52.27 -2.16
N ILE A 498 20.82 52.25 -2.46
CA ILE A 498 20.02 53.46 -2.72
C ILE A 498 19.62 54.14 -1.41
N ALA A 499 19.27 53.37 -0.38
CA ALA A 499 18.93 53.91 0.94
C ALA A 499 20.12 54.65 1.56
N GLN A 500 21.36 54.24 1.29
CA GLN A 500 22.56 54.97 1.68
C GLN A 500 22.68 56.33 0.97
N GLU A 501 22.36 56.39 -0.33
CA GLU A 501 22.40 57.65 -1.11
C GLU A 501 21.21 58.57 -0.82
N HIS A 502 20.04 58.01 -0.50
CA HIS A 502 18.77 58.71 -0.38
C HIS A 502 17.94 58.26 0.86
N PRO A 503 18.45 58.45 2.09
CA PRO A 503 17.87 57.87 3.31
C PRO A 503 16.47 58.39 3.64
N ASN A 504 16.14 59.63 3.27
CA ASN A 504 14.84 60.24 3.54
C ASN A 504 13.76 59.86 2.52
N LEU A 505 14.15 59.27 1.39
CA LEU A 505 13.22 58.93 0.29
C LEU A 505 12.95 57.43 0.22
N VAL A 506 13.93 56.59 0.59
CA VAL A 506 13.86 55.13 0.41
C VAL A 506 13.75 54.43 1.76
N LYS A 507 12.56 53.90 2.04
CA LYS A 507 12.35 52.95 3.14
C LYS A 507 12.66 51.54 2.63
N ALA A 508 13.89 51.06 2.87
CA ALA A 508 14.36 49.81 2.26
C ALA A 508 13.41 48.61 2.44
N PRO A 509 12.88 48.29 3.64
CA PRO A 509 11.93 47.16 3.79
C PRO A 509 10.68 47.29 2.93
N LEU A 510 10.09 48.49 2.86
CA LEU A 510 8.90 48.75 2.05
C LEU A 510 9.21 48.62 0.55
N CYS A 511 10.32 49.19 0.07
CA CYS A 511 10.68 49.12 -1.35
C CYS A 511 10.99 47.69 -1.80
N ILE A 512 11.68 46.90 -0.97
CA ILE A 512 11.97 45.49 -1.24
C ILE A 512 10.68 44.69 -1.35
N ASP A 513 9.78 44.82 -0.37
CA ASP A 513 8.54 44.05 -0.31
C ASP A 513 7.56 44.44 -1.44
N LEU A 514 7.44 45.73 -1.74
CA LEU A 514 6.65 46.21 -2.89
C LEU A 514 7.22 45.74 -4.22
N CYS A 515 8.54 45.76 -4.39
CA CYS A 515 9.18 45.32 -5.63
C CYS A 515 9.03 43.80 -5.81
N LEU A 516 9.20 43.02 -4.74
CA LEU A 516 8.91 41.58 -4.73
C LEU A 516 7.44 41.31 -5.08
N ASN A 517 6.50 41.99 -4.42
CA ASN A 517 5.07 41.82 -4.66
C ASN A 517 4.72 42.12 -6.13
N TRP A 518 5.29 43.19 -6.68
CA TRP A 518 5.13 43.55 -8.10
C TRP A 518 5.70 42.50 -9.06
N LEU A 519 6.90 41.97 -8.80
CA LEU A 519 7.52 40.94 -9.62
C LEU A 519 6.72 39.63 -9.62
N LEU A 520 6.20 39.22 -8.46
CA LEU A 520 5.31 38.06 -8.36
C LEU A 520 3.99 38.30 -9.11
N ASN A 521 3.43 39.51 -9.04
CA ASN A 521 2.23 39.89 -9.79
C ASN A 521 2.46 39.96 -11.31
N LEU A 522 3.70 40.09 -11.77
CA LEU A 522 4.03 40.04 -13.20
C LEU A 522 4.27 38.63 -13.71
N TYR A 523 4.97 37.79 -12.93
CA TYR A 523 5.59 36.57 -13.45
C TYR A 523 5.18 35.28 -12.73
N ASP A 524 4.50 35.35 -11.60
CA ASP A 524 4.00 34.20 -10.80
C ASP A 524 2.49 34.29 -10.54
N THR A 525 1.72 34.65 -11.58
CA THR A 525 0.30 35.02 -11.45
C THR A 525 -0.66 33.86 -11.29
N ALA A 526 -0.37 32.69 -11.88
CA ALA A 526 -1.34 31.60 -11.99
C ALA A 526 -1.35 30.67 -10.76
N THR A 527 -0.17 30.40 -10.20
CA THR A 527 0.02 29.32 -9.22
C THR A 527 0.70 29.80 -7.92
N ARG A 528 1.16 31.06 -7.86
CA ARG A 528 1.85 31.66 -6.69
C ARG A 528 2.87 30.69 -6.10
N THR A 529 3.72 30.13 -6.96
CA THR A 529 4.67 29.08 -6.60
C THR A 529 5.79 29.58 -5.70
N GLY A 530 6.09 30.88 -5.73
CA GLY A 530 7.27 31.47 -5.09
C GLY A 530 8.54 31.36 -5.94
N TYR A 531 8.41 30.99 -7.21
CA TYR A 531 9.53 30.86 -8.15
C TYR A 531 9.23 31.62 -9.44
N ILE A 532 10.22 32.35 -9.94
CA ILE A 532 10.18 32.96 -11.29
C ILE A 532 11.47 32.66 -12.04
N ARG A 533 11.47 32.77 -13.37
CA ARG A 533 12.73 32.63 -14.15
C ARG A 533 13.69 33.77 -13.82
N ILE A 534 14.98 33.48 -13.73
CA ILE A 534 16.03 34.49 -13.56
C ILE A 534 15.99 35.52 -14.71
N LEU A 535 15.67 35.08 -15.94
CA LEU A 535 15.43 35.98 -17.05
C LEU A 535 14.34 37.02 -16.72
N SER A 536 13.16 36.56 -16.30
CA SER A 536 12.01 37.41 -16.00
C SER A 536 12.30 38.38 -14.84
N PHE A 537 12.99 37.92 -13.79
CA PHE A 537 13.45 38.75 -12.67
C PHE A 537 14.31 39.93 -13.15
N LYS A 538 15.33 39.65 -13.97
CA LYS A 538 16.23 40.67 -14.53
C LYS A 538 15.50 41.62 -15.49
N VAL A 539 14.64 41.08 -16.36
CA VAL A 539 13.87 41.88 -17.32
C VAL A 539 12.97 42.88 -16.58
N GLY A 540 12.21 42.44 -15.58
CA GLY A 540 11.32 43.30 -14.80
C GLY A 540 12.05 44.49 -14.17
N ILE A 541 13.18 44.24 -13.51
CA ILE A 541 13.98 45.30 -12.87
C ILE A 541 14.60 46.24 -13.92
N ILE A 542 15.20 45.69 -14.98
CA ILE A 542 15.93 46.50 -15.97
C ILE A 542 15.00 47.39 -16.80
N LEU A 543 13.79 46.93 -17.11
CA LEU A 543 12.80 47.74 -17.81
C LEU A 543 12.53 49.04 -17.05
N LEU A 544 12.41 48.97 -15.72
CA LEU A 544 12.01 50.10 -14.88
C LEU A 544 13.17 50.81 -14.16
N CYS A 545 14.40 50.28 -14.21
CA CYS A 545 15.55 50.96 -13.59
C CYS A 545 15.89 52.30 -14.26
N LYS A 546 16.74 53.12 -13.65
CA LYS A 546 17.34 54.32 -14.24
C LYS A 546 18.48 53.95 -15.18
N GLY A 547 18.38 54.36 -16.44
CA GLY A 547 19.42 54.14 -17.44
C GLY A 547 19.07 54.71 -18.81
N ASN A 548 20.03 54.75 -19.73
CA ASN A 548 19.77 55.10 -21.13
C ASN A 548 18.97 53.97 -21.78
N LEU A 549 17.99 54.33 -22.61
CA LEU A 549 17.10 53.39 -23.28
C LEU A 549 17.85 52.42 -24.20
N GLU A 550 18.85 52.91 -24.95
CA GLU A 550 19.65 52.06 -25.83
C GLU A 550 20.44 51.01 -25.05
N ASP A 551 21.06 51.41 -23.93
CA ASP A 551 21.85 50.52 -23.08
C ASP A 551 20.98 49.42 -22.47
N LYS A 552 19.77 49.79 -22.01
CA LYS A 552 18.76 48.83 -21.54
C LYS A 552 18.44 47.80 -22.62
N PHE A 553 18.16 48.23 -23.84
CA PHE A 553 17.86 47.32 -24.94
C PHE A 553 19.04 46.41 -25.32
N ARG A 554 20.27 46.94 -25.33
CA ARG A 554 21.48 46.15 -25.55
C ARG A 554 21.65 45.07 -24.48
N TYR A 555 21.40 45.41 -23.22
CA TYR A 555 21.47 44.45 -22.12
C TYR A 555 20.36 43.40 -22.20
N LEU A 556 19.11 43.81 -22.43
CA LEU A 556 17.97 42.90 -22.60
C LEU A 556 18.22 41.89 -23.73
N PHE A 557 18.77 42.35 -24.87
CA PHE A 557 19.17 41.46 -25.95
C PHE A 557 20.29 40.51 -25.53
N ARG A 558 21.30 41.00 -24.79
CA ARG A 558 22.39 40.16 -24.28
C ARG A 558 21.91 39.03 -23.35
N LEU A 559 20.79 39.21 -22.64
CA LEU A 559 20.24 38.16 -21.79
C LEU A 559 19.75 36.93 -22.58
N ILE A 560 19.34 37.12 -23.83
CA ILE A 560 18.79 36.05 -24.67
C ILE A 560 19.75 35.61 -25.78
N ALA A 561 20.82 36.37 -26.01
CA ALA A 561 21.79 36.06 -27.04
C ALA A 561 22.64 34.83 -26.68
N ASP A 562 23.01 34.06 -27.68
CA ASP A 562 23.91 32.91 -27.58
C ASP A 562 25.38 33.33 -27.39
N ALA A 563 26.28 32.34 -27.36
CA ALA A 563 27.72 32.57 -27.23
C ALA A 563 28.32 33.41 -28.38
N ASN A 564 27.66 33.46 -29.54
CA ASN A 564 28.08 34.24 -30.70
C ASN A 564 27.49 35.67 -30.70
N GLY A 565 26.66 36.01 -29.72
CA GLY A 565 25.96 37.30 -29.65
C GLY A 565 24.78 37.39 -30.62
N CYS A 566 24.26 36.26 -31.09
CA CYS A 566 23.09 36.12 -31.95
C CYS A 566 21.87 35.66 -31.15
N ALA A 567 20.67 35.98 -31.63
CA ALA A 567 19.42 35.45 -31.07
C ALA A 567 18.48 34.94 -32.18
N ASP A 568 17.81 33.81 -31.92
CA ASP A 568 16.78 33.23 -32.78
C ASP A 568 15.36 33.75 -32.46
N GLU A 569 14.37 33.30 -33.23
CA GLU A 569 12.96 33.70 -33.06
C GLU A 569 12.41 33.32 -31.69
N ARG A 570 12.79 32.15 -31.15
CA ARG A 570 12.34 31.65 -29.85
C ARG A 570 12.90 32.49 -28.72
N GLN A 571 14.20 32.75 -28.73
CA GLN A 571 14.92 33.58 -27.76
C GLN A 571 14.34 35.00 -27.72
N LEU A 572 14.09 35.60 -28.89
CA LEU A 572 13.40 36.89 -28.96
C LEU A 572 11.96 36.81 -28.42
N GLY A 573 11.23 35.75 -28.76
CA GLY A 573 9.89 35.50 -28.27
C GLY A 573 9.81 35.45 -26.74
N LEU A 574 10.77 34.81 -26.07
CA LEU A 574 10.85 34.79 -24.60
C LEU A 574 11.02 36.18 -24.00
N LEU A 575 11.93 37.00 -24.55
CA LEU A 575 12.13 38.37 -24.08
C LEU A 575 10.89 39.25 -24.29
N LEU A 576 10.28 39.16 -25.47
CA LEU A 576 9.07 39.93 -25.77
C LEU A 576 7.91 39.49 -24.88
N HIS A 577 7.77 38.19 -24.64
CA HIS A 577 6.78 37.65 -23.70
C HIS A 577 6.96 38.24 -22.30
N ASP A 578 8.19 38.32 -21.78
CA ASP A 578 8.46 38.92 -20.47
C ASP A 578 8.17 40.43 -20.44
N CYS A 579 8.44 41.16 -21.54
CA CYS A 579 8.15 42.59 -21.64
C CYS A 579 6.64 42.89 -21.66
N VAL A 580 5.82 42.08 -22.36
CA VAL A 580 4.37 42.34 -22.50
C VAL A 580 3.56 42.00 -21.25
N GLN A 581 4.13 41.30 -20.26
CA GLN A 581 3.46 41.08 -18.97
C GLN A 581 3.16 42.40 -18.24
N LEU A 582 3.96 43.44 -18.49
CA LEU A 582 3.81 44.73 -17.80
C LEU A 582 2.56 45.50 -18.28
N PRO A 583 2.32 45.69 -19.59
CA PRO A 583 1.00 46.11 -20.08
C PRO A 583 -0.14 45.15 -19.74
N ARG A 584 0.10 43.84 -19.62
CA ARG A 584 -0.91 42.85 -19.22
C ARG A 584 -1.43 43.11 -17.81
N LEU A 585 -0.53 43.29 -16.84
CA LEU A 585 -0.87 43.59 -15.45
C LEU A 585 -1.75 44.84 -15.34
N LEU A 586 -1.55 45.82 -16.23
CA LEU A 586 -2.32 47.06 -16.29
C LEU A 586 -3.64 46.98 -17.07
N GLY A 587 -3.98 45.81 -17.63
CA GLY A 587 -5.16 45.62 -18.48
C GLY A 587 -5.06 46.31 -19.84
N GLU A 588 -3.85 46.65 -20.32
CA GLU A 588 -3.65 47.44 -21.54
C GLU A 588 -3.10 46.63 -22.72
N ILE A 589 -2.92 45.32 -22.56
CA ILE A 589 -2.25 44.45 -23.55
C ILE A 589 -2.90 44.46 -24.95
N ALA A 590 -4.23 44.63 -25.03
CA ALA A 590 -4.95 44.68 -26.30
C ALA A 590 -4.46 45.83 -27.20
N ALA A 591 -4.02 46.94 -26.61
CA ALA A 591 -3.49 48.08 -27.36
C ALA A 591 -2.07 47.82 -27.92
N PHE A 592 -1.41 46.73 -27.52
CA PHE A 592 0.00 46.45 -27.85
C PHE A 592 0.19 45.13 -28.62
N GLY A 593 -0.85 44.66 -29.32
CA GLY A 593 -0.79 43.42 -30.11
C GLY A 593 -1.28 42.17 -29.37
N GLY A 594 -1.82 42.33 -28.16
CA GLY A 594 -2.39 41.24 -27.38
C GLY A 594 -1.33 40.31 -26.79
N SER A 595 -1.78 39.15 -26.30
CA SER A 595 -0.92 38.13 -25.67
C SER A 595 0.02 37.42 -26.64
N ASN A 596 -0.26 37.48 -27.94
CA ASN A 596 0.50 36.78 -28.95
C ASN A 596 1.68 37.65 -29.43
N ILE A 597 2.89 37.27 -29.03
CA ILE A 597 4.12 37.98 -29.41
C ILE A 597 4.63 37.63 -30.82
N GLU A 598 4.09 36.59 -31.44
CA GLU A 598 4.58 36.02 -32.70
C GLU A 598 4.60 37.02 -33.87
N PRO A 599 3.60 37.89 -34.07
CA PRO A 599 3.65 38.92 -35.12
C PRO A 599 4.77 39.95 -34.87
N SER A 600 5.11 40.22 -33.61
CA SER A 600 6.19 41.14 -33.26
C SER A 600 7.56 40.51 -33.53
N VAL A 601 7.73 39.22 -33.21
CA VAL A 601 8.93 38.44 -33.54
C VAL A 601 9.14 38.43 -35.04
N ARG A 602 8.13 38.01 -35.82
CA ARG A 602 8.21 38.00 -37.28
C ARG A 602 8.54 39.37 -37.86
N SER A 603 7.90 40.44 -37.37
CA SER A 603 8.23 41.80 -37.81
C SER A 603 9.67 42.21 -37.50
N CYS A 604 10.29 41.69 -36.44
CA CYS A 604 11.69 41.96 -36.15
C CYS A 604 12.59 41.26 -37.16
N PHE A 605 12.37 39.98 -37.41
CA PHE A 605 13.17 39.20 -38.36
C PHE A 605 13.00 39.67 -39.81
N GLU A 606 11.77 39.97 -40.26
CA GLU A 606 11.51 40.46 -41.62
C GLU A 606 12.17 41.81 -41.91
N LYS A 607 12.22 42.71 -40.92
CA LYS A 607 12.70 44.09 -41.11
C LYS A 607 14.17 44.28 -40.74
N ALA A 608 14.71 43.42 -39.89
CA ALA A 608 16.04 43.62 -39.30
C ALA A 608 17.04 42.51 -39.66
N ALA A 609 16.59 41.30 -39.99
CA ALA A 609 17.52 40.25 -40.41
C ALA A 609 17.97 40.48 -41.87
N PRO A 610 19.28 40.35 -42.17
CA PRO A 610 19.75 40.27 -43.55
C PRO A 610 19.08 39.10 -44.28
N ALA A 611 18.68 39.30 -45.54
CA ALA A 611 17.95 38.30 -46.33
C ALA A 611 18.61 36.91 -46.23
N GLY A 612 17.88 35.93 -45.70
CA GLY A 612 18.30 34.52 -45.60
C GLY A 612 18.89 34.06 -44.26
N ARG A 613 19.07 34.93 -43.26
CA ARG A 613 19.51 34.52 -41.90
C ARG A 613 18.34 34.35 -40.93
N ARG A 614 18.35 33.25 -40.18
CA ARG A 614 17.38 32.93 -39.10
C ARG A 614 17.81 33.47 -37.72
N GLU A 615 18.78 34.36 -37.68
CA GLU A 615 19.36 34.92 -36.46
C GLU A 615 19.54 36.43 -36.60
N ILE A 616 19.33 37.15 -35.51
CA ILE A 616 19.56 38.60 -35.40
C ILE A 616 20.68 38.89 -34.40
N GLN A 617 21.30 40.06 -34.53
CA GLN A 617 22.30 40.59 -33.59
C GLN A 617 21.73 41.83 -32.92
N ALA A 618 22.39 42.30 -31.85
CA ALA A 618 21.94 43.48 -31.10
C ALA A 618 21.68 44.71 -31.98
N ALA A 619 22.53 44.97 -32.99
CA ALA A 619 22.35 46.10 -33.90
C ALA A 619 21.04 46.00 -34.72
N HIS A 620 20.69 44.81 -35.19
CA HIS A 620 19.44 44.56 -35.91
C HIS A 620 18.23 44.81 -35.00
N PHE A 621 18.27 44.27 -33.78
CA PHE A 621 17.22 44.47 -32.79
C PHE A 621 17.03 45.95 -32.42
N LEU A 622 18.11 46.70 -32.20
CA LEU A 622 18.06 48.14 -31.93
C LEU A 622 17.44 48.93 -33.11
N ASN A 623 17.82 48.60 -34.34
CA ASN A 623 17.25 49.25 -35.53
C ASN A 623 15.74 49.01 -35.65
N TRP A 624 15.27 47.81 -35.29
CA TRP A 624 13.84 47.51 -35.22
C TRP A 624 13.15 48.32 -34.12
N LEU A 625 13.75 48.42 -32.93
CA LEU A 625 13.22 49.21 -31.82
C LEU A 625 13.14 50.71 -32.11
N LEU A 626 14.07 51.25 -32.91
CA LEU A 626 14.02 52.64 -33.40
C LEU A 626 12.78 52.93 -34.25
N GLN A 627 12.13 51.90 -34.82
CA GLN A 627 10.84 52.03 -35.50
C GLN A 627 9.65 52.02 -34.53
N GLU A 628 9.90 51.97 -33.21
CA GLU A 628 8.90 51.95 -32.14
C GLU A 628 7.79 50.91 -32.38
N PRO A 629 8.13 49.61 -32.35
CA PRO A 629 7.17 48.55 -32.61
C PRO A 629 6.03 48.57 -31.59
N GLN A 630 4.82 48.25 -32.05
CA GLN A 630 3.61 48.36 -31.24
C GLN A 630 3.70 47.62 -29.91
N SER A 631 4.34 46.44 -29.84
CA SER A 631 4.48 45.66 -28.62
C SER A 631 5.34 46.31 -27.52
N LEU A 632 6.23 47.24 -27.88
CA LEU A 632 7.17 47.87 -26.95
C LEU A 632 7.12 49.40 -26.94
N VAL A 633 6.27 50.03 -27.75
CA VAL A 633 6.19 51.50 -27.89
C VAL A 633 5.95 52.25 -26.57
N TRP A 634 5.34 51.60 -25.58
CA TRP A 634 5.15 52.15 -24.23
C TRP A 634 6.48 52.42 -23.51
N LEU A 635 7.54 51.67 -23.78
CA LEU A 635 8.83 51.83 -23.09
C LEU A 635 9.60 53.08 -23.55
N PRO A 636 9.76 53.36 -24.86
CA PRO A 636 10.27 54.65 -25.32
C PRO A 636 9.42 55.84 -24.85
N VAL A 637 8.09 55.70 -24.82
CA VAL A 637 7.18 56.75 -24.33
C VAL A 637 7.38 56.99 -22.83
N LEU A 638 7.58 55.95 -22.01
CA LEU A 638 7.93 56.07 -20.59
C LEU A 638 9.21 56.90 -20.39
N HIS A 639 10.26 56.64 -21.18
CA HIS A 639 11.51 57.40 -21.09
C HIS A 639 11.33 58.87 -21.51
N ARG A 640 10.54 59.15 -22.55
CA ARG A 640 10.20 60.53 -22.93
C ARG A 640 9.36 61.23 -21.87
N LEU A 641 8.42 60.52 -21.24
CA LEU A 641 7.61 61.03 -20.14
C LEU A 641 8.50 61.41 -18.95
N ALA A 642 9.42 60.53 -18.55
CA ALA A 642 10.37 60.81 -17.48
C ALA A 642 11.24 62.04 -17.76
N ALA A 643 11.72 62.23 -19.00
CA ALA A 643 12.45 63.43 -19.39
C ALA A 643 11.57 64.70 -19.34
N ALA A 644 10.32 64.59 -19.82
CA ALA A 644 9.38 65.71 -19.89
C ALA A 644 8.97 66.25 -18.52
N GLU A 645 8.92 65.44 -17.47
CA GLU A 645 8.50 65.85 -16.11
C GLU A 645 9.23 67.10 -15.59
N THR A 646 10.49 67.29 -15.98
CA THR A 646 11.31 68.43 -15.57
C THR A 646 11.42 69.53 -16.63
N ALA A 647 10.91 69.28 -17.84
CA ALA A 647 11.00 70.20 -18.96
C ALA A 647 10.06 71.40 -18.79
N ARG A 648 10.60 72.60 -19.05
CA ARG A 648 9.85 73.87 -19.03
C ARG A 648 10.01 74.57 -20.36
N HIS A 649 8.90 74.85 -21.03
CA HIS A 649 8.86 75.51 -22.32
C HIS A 649 8.28 76.91 -22.19
N GLN A 650 8.99 77.90 -22.75
CA GLN A 650 8.56 79.29 -22.83
C GLN A 650 7.48 79.50 -23.90
N ALA A 651 6.45 78.65 -23.90
CA ALA A 651 5.33 78.65 -24.83
C ALA A 651 4.01 78.65 -24.06
N LYS A 652 2.97 79.30 -24.61
CA LYS A 652 1.64 79.36 -24.01
C LYS A 652 0.73 78.33 -24.67
N CYS A 653 0.07 77.49 -23.87
CA CYS A 653 -0.86 76.51 -24.41
C CYS A 653 -2.09 77.18 -25.05
N ASN A 654 -2.38 76.90 -26.31
CA ASN A 654 -3.54 77.45 -27.00
C ASN A 654 -4.88 76.88 -26.48
N GLY A 655 -4.86 75.71 -25.84
CA GLY A 655 -6.04 75.02 -25.31
C GLY A 655 -6.49 75.44 -23.91
N CYS A 656 -5.60 75.47 -22.92
CA CYS A 656 -5.90 75.86 -21.53
C CYS A 656 -5.28 77.19 -21.10
N LYS A 657 -4.50 77.83 -21.97
CA LYS A 657 -3.81 79.11 -21.72
C LYS A 657 -2.69 79.08 -20.66
N GLN A 658 -2.34 77.90 -20.14
CA GLN A 658 -1.21 77.70 -19.23
C GLN A 658 0.11 78.22 -19.85
N TYR A 659 0.90 78.92 -19.03
CA TYR A 659 2.22 79.43 -19.36
C TYR A 659 3.08 79.53 -18.08
N PRO A 660 4.35 79.09 -18.10
CA PRO A 660 4.98 78.29 -19.15
C PRO A 660 4.36 76.89 -19.24
N ILE A 661 4.51 76.20 -20.38
CA ILE A 661 4.14 74.79 -20.48
C ILE A 661 5.20 73.98 -19.72
N VAL A 662 4.77 73.20 -18.73
CA VAL A 662 5.58 72.25 -17.97
C VAL A 662 5.15 70.84 -18.37
N GLY A 663 6.11 69.92 -18.56
CA GLY A 663 5.82 68.63 -19.18
C GLY A 663 5.96 68.68 -20.70
N PHE A 664 5.27 67.76 -21.39
CA PHE A 664 5.29 67.74 -22.85
C PHE A 664 4.72 69.02 -23.48
N ARG A 665 5.41 69.50 -24.52
CA ARG A 665 4.90 70.51 -25.47
C ARG A 665 4.60 69.84 -26.81
N TYR A 666 3.38 70.02 -27.29
CA TYR A 666 2.95 69.55 -28.60
C TYR A 666 2.72 70.72 -29.55
N ARG A 667 3.55 70.85 -30.58
CA ARG A 667 3.42 71.90 -31.59
C ARG A 667 2.77 71.39 -32.85
N CYS A 668 1.73 72.07 -33.33
CA CYS A 668 1.07 71.68 -34.56
C CYS A 668 1.95 71.99 -35.78
N LEU A 669 2.15 71.00 -36.65
CA LEU A 669 2.94 71.15 -37.89
C LEU A 669 2.12 71.71 -39.07
N LYS A 670 0.84 72.02 -38.83
CA LYS A 670 -0.10 72.55 -39.85
C LYS A 670 -0.73 73.88 -39.47
N CYS A 671 -1.09 74.05 -38.20
CA CYS A 671 -1.64 75.31 -37.68
C CYS A 671 -0.49 76.24 -37.29
N PHE A 672 -0.64 77.54 -37.60
CA PHE A 672 0.38 78.53 -37.25
C PHE A 672 0.41 78.76 -35.74
N ASN A 673 1.57 78.57 -35.12
CA ASN A 673 1.85 78.85 -33.71
C ASN A 673 0.79 78.28 -32.73
N VAL A 674 0.37 77.03 -32.98
CA VAL A 674 -0.51 76.29 -32.07
C VAL A 674 0.33 75.32 -31.27
N ASP A 675 0.45 75.60 -29.97
CA ASP A 675 1.07 74.75 -28.97
C ASP A 675 0.00 74.21 -28.01
N LEU A 676 0.09 72.94 -27.67
CA LEU A 676 -0.74 72.29 -26.66
C LEU A 676 0.16 71.74 -25.56
N CYS A 677 -0.25 71.92 -24.30
CA CYS A 677 0.37 71.22 -23.19
C CYS A 677 -0.05 69.75 -23.15
N GLN A 678 0.67 68.96 -22.36
CA GLN A 678 0.39 67.56 -22.05
C GLN A 678 -1.09 67.25 -21.84
N SER A 679 -1.75 67.94 -20.90
CA SER A 679 -3.16 67.66 -20.55
C SER A 679 -4.13 67.95 -21.71
N CYS A 680 -3.94 69.07 -22.41
CA CYS A 680 -4.78 69.44 -23.56
C CYS A 680 -4.61 68.47 -24.73
N PHE A 681 -3.40 67.97 -24.96
CA PHE A 681 -3.13 67.00 -26.00
C PHE A 681 -3.76 65.65 -25.63
N PHE A 682 -3.51 65.12 -24.43
CA PHE A 682 -4.03 63.81 -23.98
C PHE A 682 -5.55 63.74 -23.88
N SER A 683 -6.22 64.82 -23.49
CA SER A 683 -7.68 64.90 -23.52
C SER A 683 -8.24 65.11 -24.95
N GLY A 684 -7.38 65.39 -25.93
CA GLY A 684 -7.74 65.74 -27.30
C GLY A 684 -8.61 66.99 -27.41
N ARG A 685 -8.26 68.05 -26.67
CA ARG A 685 -8.99 69.32 -26.66
C ARG A 685 -8.94 69.98 -28.03
N LYS A 686 -10.12 70.30 -28.58
CA LYS A 686 -10.26 71.04 -29.84
C LYS A 686 -10.17 72.55 -29.59
N THR A 687 -9.49 73.29 -30.46
CA THR A 687 -9.54 74.76 -30.48
C THR A 687 -10.10 75.23 -31.81
N LYS A 688 -10.62 76.47 -31.90
CA LYS A 688 -11.30 77.00 -33.10
C LYS A 688 -10.49 76.82 -34.40
N SER A 689 -9.15 76.82 -34.32
CA SER A 689 -8.24 76.72 -35.48
C SER A 689 -7.49 75.38 -35.60
N HIS A 690 -7.72 74.42 -34.71
CA HIS A 690 -6.94 73.17 -34.65
C HIS A 690 -7.82 71.91 -34.57
N LYS A 691 -7.54 70.94 -35.45
CA LYS A 691 -8.16 69.60 -35.43
C LYS A 691 -7.18 68.59 -34.84
N VAL A 692 -7.68 67.70 -33.98
CA VAL A 692 -6.89 66.65 -33.31
C VAL A 692 -6.21 65.67 -34.30
N THR A 693 -6.66 65.63 -35.56
CA THR A 693 -6.07 64.82 -36.62
C THR A 693 -4.83 65.44 -37.27
N HIS A 694 -4.48 66.69 -36.92
CA HIS A 694 -3.30 67.34 -37.46
C HIS A 694 -2.01 66.71 -36.91
N PRO A 695 -0.94 66.60 -37.72
CA PRO A 695 0.34 66.13 -37.24
C PRO A 695 0.91 67.10 -36.20
N MET A 696 1.38 66.53 -35.09
CA MET A 696 1.97 67.26 -33.96
C MET A 696 3.43 66.84 -33.80
N GLN A 697 4.30 67.82 -33.55
CA GLN A 697 5.66 67.60 -33.10
C GLN A 697 5.66 67.60 -31.57
N GLU A 698 6.19 66.54 -30.99
CA GLU A 698 6.42 66.42 -29.54
C GLU A 698 7.78 67.01 -29.16
N TYR A 699 7.82 67.71 -28.03
CA TYR A 699 9.05 68.06 -27.31
C TYR A 699 8.93 67.58 -25.86
N CYS A 700 9.93 66.83 -25.43
CA CYS A 700 10.10 66.32 -24.06
C CYS A 700 11.31 66.91 -23.33
N THR A 701 12.11 67.73 -24.01
CA THR A 701 13.26 68.46 -23.45
C THR A 701 13.11 69.95 -23.73
N THR A 702 13.76 70.80 -22.94
CA THR A 702 13.69 72.26 -23.10
C THR A 702 14.12 72.67 -24.51
N THR A 703 13.21 73.29 -25.25
CA THR A 703 13.42 73.69 -26.66
C THR A 703 14.37 74.89 -26.77
N THR A 704 15.34 74.83 -27.67
CA THR A 704 16.24 75.95 -28.01
C THR A 704 15.67 76.78 -29.16
N SER A 705 16.02 78.07 -29.25
CA SER A 705 15.50 78.98 -30.29
C SER A 705 15.74 78.51 -31.74
N GLY A 706 16.80 77.72 -31.98
CA GLY A 706 17.09 77.12 -33.29
C GLY A 706 16.12 76.00 -33.72
N GLU A 707 15.51 75.29 -32.77
CA GLU A 707 14.49 74.26 -33.04
C GLU A 707 13.17 74.89 -33.51
N ASP A 708 12.77 75.99 -32.88
CA ASP A 708 11.57 76.73 -33.28
C ASP A 708 11.65 77.28 -34.71
N VAL A 709 12.85 77.64 -35.19
CA VAL A 709 13.11 78.08 -36.57
C VAL A 709 13.06 76.90 -37.55
N ARG A 710 13.66 75.75 -37.20
CA ARG A 710 13.56 74.53 -38.04
C ARG A 710 12.11 74.11 -38.23
N ASP A 711 11.30 74.15 -37.19
CA ASP A 711 9.90 73.74 -37.29
C ASP A 711 9.03 74.78 -37.99
N PHE A 712 9.37 76.07 -37.91
CA PHE A 712 8.79 77.09 -38.77
C PHE A 712 9.01 76.78 -40.27
N THR A 713 10.22 76.38 -40.67
CA THR A 713 10.49 76.00 -42.07
C THR A 713 9.75 74.72 -42.47
N LYS A 714 9.56 73.76 -41.56
CA LYS A 714 8.73 72.56 -41.79
C LYS A 714 7.26 72.89 -41.94
N ILE A 715 6.71 73.82 -41.15
CA ILE A 715 5.30 74.26 -41.25
C ILE A 715 5.04 74.92 -42.61
N MET A 716 5.96 75.78 -43.07
CA MET A 716 5.86 76.35 -44.43
C MET A 716 5.89 75.25 -45.49
N LYS A 717 6.87 74.33 -45.44
CA LYS A 717 6.95 73.20 -46.38
C LYS A 717 5.71 72.30 -46.35
N ASN A 718 5.11 72.09 -45.18
CA ASN A 718 3.96 71.22 -44.98
C ASN A 718 2.63 71.84 -45.44
N LYS A 719 2.49 73.17 -45.39
CA LYS A 719 1.30 73.88 -45.92
C LYS A 719 1.10 73.67 -47.42
N PHE A 720 2.17 73.44 -48.18
CA PHE A 720 2.11 73.20 -49.63
C PHE A 720 1.98 71.72 -50.02
N LYS A 721 1.91 70.78 -49.05
CA LYS A 721 1.83 69.35 -49.33
C LYS A 721 0.38 68.83 -49.35
N SER A 722 0.09 67.94 -50.30
CA SER A 722 -1.28 67.45 -50.56
C SER A 722 -1.79 66.47 -49.48
N LYS A 723 -3.12 66.27 -49.42
CA LYS A 723 -3.74 65.26 -48.53
C LYS A 723 -3.20 63.83 -48.75
N ARG A 724 -2.73 63.50 -49.97
CA ARG A 724 -2.10 62.19 -50.29
C ARG A 724 -0.70 62.04 -49.68
N TYR A 725 0.06 63.12 -49.54
CA TYR A 725 1.39 63.11 -48.91
C TYR A 725 1.30 62.68 -47.43
N PHE A 726 0.37 63.27 -46.67
CA PHE A 726 0.15 62.92 -45.26
C PHE A 726 -0.54 61.56 -45.05
N LYS A 727 -1.04 60.93 -46.13
CA LYS A 727 -1.57 59.55 -46.10
C LYS A 727 -0.47 58.51 -46.38
N LYS A 728 0.60 58.89 -47.10
CA LYS A 728 1.79 58.06 -47.37
C LYS A 728 2.86 58.14 -46.27
N HIS A 729 2.86 59.19 -45.46
CA HIS A 729 3.73 59.32 -44.28
C HIS A 729 2.89 59.08 -43.02
N PRO A 730 2.90 57.85 -42.47
CA PRO A 730 2.02 57.47 -41.36
C PRO A 730 2.26 58.30 -40.09
N ARG A 731 1.23 58.36 -39.24
CA ARG A 731 1.28 58.95 -37.90
C ARG A 731 2.35 58.23 -37.08
N MET A 732 3.02 58.96 -36.18
CA MET A 732 4.02 58.39 -35.26
C MET A 732 3.44 57.16 -34.54
N GLY A 733 4.20 56.08 -34.41
CA GLY A 733 3.72 54.76 -33.95
C GLY A 733 3.09 54.73 -32.56
N TYR A 734 3.37 55.72 -31.71
CA TYR A 734 2.77 55.88 -30.37
C TYR A 734 1.40 56.57 -30.35
N LEU A 735 0.93 57.11 -31.49
CA LEU A 735 -0.44 57.61 -31.65
C LEU A 735 -1.38 56.42 -31.95
N PRO A 736 -2.71 56.55 -31.74
CA PRO A 736 -3.61 55.40 -31.83
C PRO A 736 -3.52 54.84 -33.24
N VAL A 737 -2.94 53.65 -33.34
CA VAL A 737 -3.18 52.77 -34.47
C VAL A 737 -4.64 52.37 -34.35
N GLN A 738 -5.41 52.51 -35.42
CA GLN A 738 -6.76 51.95 -35.45
C GLN A 738 -6.61 50.47 -35.14
N THR A 739 -7.06 50.06 -33.95
CA THR A 739 -7.36 48.67 -33.67
C THR A 739 -8.37 48.27 -34.74
N VAL A 740 -7.94 47.45 -35.68
CA VAL A 740 -8.84 46.76 -36.58
C VAL A 740 -9.62 45.82 -35.67
N LEU A 741 -10.75 46.32 -35.17
CA LEU A 741 -11.85 45.47 -34.78
C LEU A 741 -12.16 44.59 -35.99
N GLU A 742 -12.49 43.34 -35.68
CA GLU A 742 -12.83 42.27 -36.59
C GLU A 742 -13.65 42.74 -37.79
N GLY A 743 -13.41 42.08 -38.92
CA GLY A 743 -14.03 42.40 -40.20
C GLY A 743 -15.55 42.46 -40.12
N ASP A 744 -16.12 43.16 -41.11
CA ASP A 744 -17.56 43.24 -41.35
C ASP A 744 -18.24 41.86 -41.24
N ASP A 745 -19.43 41.88 -40.64
CA ASP A 745 -20.34 40.75 -40.47
C ASP A 745 -20.50 39.95 -41.77
N LEU A 746 -20.06 38.69 -41.75
CA LEU A 746 -20.47 37.69 -42.72
C LEU A 746 -21.19 36.56 -41.97
N GLU A 747 -22.45 36.39 -42.35
CA GLU A 747 -23.39 35.40 -41.84
C GLU A 747 -22.90 33.94 -41.95
N SER A 748 -23.27 33.16 -40.92
CA SER A 748 -23.54 31.71 -40.90
C SER A 748 -22.36 30.72 -40.84
N PRO A 749 -22.56 29.47 -40.34
CA PRO A 749 -23.62 28.92 -39.48
C PRO A 749 -23.07 28.19 -38.22
N ALA A 750 -23.98 27.87 -37.29
CA ALA A 750 -23.71 27.21 -36.01
C ALA A 750 -23.00 25.84 -36.13
N PRO A 751 -22.24 25.44 -35.10
CA PRO A 751 -22.07 24.04 -34.76
C PRO A 751 -22.62 23.72 -33.35
N SER A 752 -23.41 22.65 -33.29
CA SER A 752 -23.80 21.96 -32.05
C SER A 752 -22.77 20.84 -31.72
N PRO A 753 -22.91 20.05 -30.65
CA PRO A 753 -22.00 20.09 -29.49
C PRO A 753 -21.24 18.76 -29.25
N GLN A 754 -20.13 18.77 -28.49
CA GLN A 754 -19.78 17.70 -27.53
C GLN A 754 -18.50 17.96 -26.69
N HIS A 755 -18.74 18.18 -25.38
CA HIS A 755 -18.11 17.59 -24.18
C HIS A 755 -16.58 17.38 -24.03
N THR A 756 -15.99 18.06 -23.04
CA THR A 756 -15.52 17.53 -21.72
C THR A 756 -14.66 18.61 -21.01
N LEU A 757 -15.24 19.40 -20.10
CA LEU A 757 -15.10 19.29 -18.63
C LEU A 757 -13.67 19.28 -18.09
N SER A 758 -13.19 20.46 -17.64
CA SER A 758 -12.33 20.69 -16.47
C SER A 758 -11.56 22.02 -16.60
N SER A 759 -12.22 23.15 -16.32
CA SER A 759 -11.54 24.37 -15.84
C SER A 759 -12.61 25.34 -15.34
N ARG A 760 -13.04 25.11 -14.10
CA ARG A 760 -13.92 26.01 -13.36
C ARG A 760 -13.34 26.13 -11.96
N ASP A 761 -12.57 27.18 -11.75
CA ASP A 761 -12.70 28.11 -10.62
C ASP A 761 -11.52 29.10 -10.65
N MET A 762 -11.77 30.34 -10.19
CA MET A 762 -10.85 31.51 -10.11
C MET A 762 -10.94 32.58 -11.22
N HIS A 763 -12.08 32.70 -11.92
CA HIS A 763 -12.42 33.91 -12.71
C HIS A 763 -13.41 34.84 -11.98
N SER A 764 -13.40 34.90 -10.64
CA SER A 764 -14.52 35.51 -9.89
C SER A 764 -14.34 36.96 -9.40
N ARG A 765 -13.24 37.67 -9.71
CA ARG A 765 -13.04 39.06 -9.19
C ARG A 765 -12.89 40.17 -10.25
N LEU A 766 -12.64 39.84 -11.51
CA LEU A 766 -12.54 40.83 -12.60
C LEU A 766 -13.87 41.02 -13.37
N GLU A 767 -14.81 40.08 -13.31
CA GLU A 767 -16.15 40.25 -13.90
C GLU A 767 -17.10 41.11 -13.06
N GLN A 768 -16.90 41.23 -11.74
CA GLN A 768 -17.75 42.09 -10.91
C GLN A 768 -17.53 43.59 -11.20
N TYR A 769 -16.32 44.00 -11.58
CA TYR A 769 -16.07 45.37 -12.04
C TYR A 769 -16.55 45.60 -13.48
N ALA A 770 -16.51 44.57 -14.34
CA ALA A 770 -17.02 44.64 -15.70
C ALA A 770 -18.55 44.70 -15.79
N ASN A 771 -19.27 43.96 -14.93
CA ASN A 771 -20.75 43.94 -14.93
C ASN A 771 -21.38 45.20 -14.31
N SER A 772 -20.67 45.93 -13.44
CA SER A 772 -21.16 47.20 -12.90
C SER A 772 -21.20 48.34 -13.94
N ARG A 773 -20.38 48.28 -14.99
CA ARG A 773 -20.35 49.30 -16.05
C ARG A 773 -21.33 49.06 -17.20
N LEU A 774 -21.93 47.88 -17.27
CA LEU A 774 -22.98 47.57 -18.24
C LEU A 774 -24.39 47.86 -17.67
N GLY A 775 -24.57 47.86 -16.34
CA GLY A 775 -25.85 48.21 -15.69
C GLY A 775 -26.19 49.71 -15.63
N ASP A 776 -25.20 50.61 -15.68
CA ASP A 776 -25.43 52.07 -15.55
C ASP A 776 -25.65 52.82 -16.87
N VAL A 777 -25.51 52.15 -18.01
CA VAL A 777 -25.68 52.76 -19.35
C VAL A 777 -27.07 52.48 -19.94
N GLU A 778 -27.83 51.54 -19.39
CA GLU A 778 -29.21 51.25 -19.85
C GLU A 778 -30.27 52.18 -19.24
N LEU A 779 -29.96 52.97 -18.20
CA LEU A 779 -30.94 53.84 -17.54
C LEU A 779 -31.09 55.25 -18.14
N ARG A 780 -30.43 55.58 -19.27
CA ARG A 780 -30.47 56.95 -19.84
C ARG A 780 -30.88 57.05 -21.30
N THR A 781 -31.29 55.97 -21.95
CA THR A 781 -31.72 56.02 -23.35
C THR A 781 -32.89 55.09 -23.63
N ARG A 782 -34.11 55.54 -23.27
CA ARG A 782 -35.30 55.47 -24.14
C ARG A 782 -36.54 56.08 -23.47
N SER A 783 -36.70 57.38 -23.65
CA SER A 783 -38.03 57.95 -23.80
C SER A 783 -38.53 57.57 -25.21
N ASN A 784 -39.61 56.79 -25.25
CA ASN A 784 -40.70 56.78 -26.25
C ASN A 784 -41.12 55.35 -26.69
N SER A 785 -42.41 55.10 -26.43
CA SER A 785 -43.37 54.19 -27.11
C SER A 785 -43.27 52.66 -26.93
N THR A 786 -44.27 52.13 -26.21
CA THR A 786 -44.84 50.76 -26.13
C THR A 786 -45.62 50.34 -27.40
N PRO A 787 -46.26 49.15 -27.52
CA PRO A 787 -46.13 47.85 -26.80
C PRO A 787 -46.01 46.61 -27.74
N ASP A 788 -45.73 45.43 -27.20
CA ASP A 788 -46.58 44.20 -27.27
C ASP A 788 -45.77 42.89 -27.19
N SER A 789 -46.39 41.84 -26.63
CA SER A 789 -45.91 40.47 -26.32
C SER A 789 -45.30 40.25 -24.93
N SER A 790 -46.18 39.98 -23.95
CA SER A 790 -45.86 39.61 -22.57
C SER A 790 -46.44 38.24 -22.16
N GLU A 791 -46.33 37.22 -23.00
CA GLU A 791 -46.87 35.87 -22.68
C GLU A 791 -45.83 34.76 -22.45
N ASP A 792 -44.55 34.96 -22.82
CA ASP A 792 -43.54 33.87 -22.70
C ASP A 792 -42.76 33.82 -21.36
N GLU A 793 -42.77 34.88 -20.55
CA GLU A 793 -42.02 34.90 -19.28
C GLU A 793 -42.76 34.19 -18.13
N HIS A 794 -44.09 34.07 -18.20
CA HIS A 794 -44.90 33.48 -17.13
C HIS A 794 -44.98 31.94 -17.19
N GLN A 795 -44.55 31.30 -18.29
CA GLN A 795 -44.50 29.84 -18.42
C GLN A 795 -43.19 29.23 -17.90
N LEU A 796 -42.07 29.98 -17.97
CA LEU A 796 -40.75 29.54 -17.51
C LEU A 796 -40.60 29.56 -15.98
N ILE A 797 -41.27 30.50 -15.30
CA ILE A 797 -41.28 30.59 -13.83
C ILE A 797 -42.13 29.45 -13.21
N ALA A 798 -43.19 29.00 -13.89
CA ALA A 798 -44.02 27.89 -13.44
C ALA A 798 -43.31 26.53 -13.51
N GLN A 799 -42.43 26.31 -14.50
CA GLN A 799 -41.63 25.09 -14.62
C GLN A 799 -40.50 25.00 -13.58
N TYR A 800 -39.91 26.13 -13.20
CA TYR A 800 -38.86 26.20 -12.17
C TYR A 800 -39.41 25.93 -10.76
N CYS A 801 -40.64 26.37 -10.47
CA CYS A 801 -41.31 26.14 -9.19
C CYS A 801 -41.82 24.70 -8.99
N GLN A 802 -41.92 23.89 -10.05
CA GLN A 802 -42.30 22.47 -9.97
C GLN A 802 -41.09 21.53 -9.77
N THR A 803 -39.86 22.00 -9.98
CA THR A 803 -38.64 21.19 -9.79
C THR A 803 -38.08 21.25 -8.36
N LEU A 804 -38.59 22.17 -7.53
CA LEU A 804 -38.16 22.38 -6.13
C LEU A 804 -39.03 21.64 -5.10
N SER A 805 -40.07 20.94 -5.52
CA SER A 805 -41.04 20.25 -4.67
C SER A 805 -41.18 18.77 -5.08
N GLY A 806 -40.22 17.95 -4.64
CA GLY A 806 -40.25 16.50 -4.80
C GLY A 806 -39.48 15.80 -3.67
N GLU A 807 -40.23 15.14 -2.80
CA GLU A 807 -39.84 14.49 -1.53
C GLU A 807 -38.95 13.26 -1.71
N LEU A 808 -37.99 13.04 -0.80
CA LEU A 808 -37.41 11.71 -0.48
C LEU A 808 -37.04 11.61 1.03
N PRO A 809 -37.00 10.39 1.59
CA PRO A 809 -37.56 10.09 2.92
C PRO A 809 -36.64 10.29 4.13
N VAL A 810 -37.33 10.41 5.27
CA VAL A 810 -36.85 10.60 6.65
C VAL A 810 -35.94 9.46 7.12
N SER A 811 -34.65 9.75 7.36
CA SER A 811 -33.82 9.05 8.34
C SER A 811 -32.48 9.77 8.52
N MET A 812 -32.21 10.21 9.77
CA MET A 812 -30.97 10.81 10.31
C MET A 812 -30.85 12.34 10.22
N CYS A 813 -31.67 13.03 11.02
CA CYS A 813 -31.25 14.27 11.67
C CYS A 813 -30.19 13.95 12.73
N ASN A 814 -28.98 14.51 12.58
CA ASN A 814 -28.22 15.14 13.66
C ASN A 814 -26.90 15.70 13.12
N SER A 815 -26.86 17.01 12.88
CA SER A 815 -25.81 17.94 13.35
C SER A 815 -25.85 19.21 12.52
N SER A 816 -26.19 20.30 13.19
CA SER A 816 -26.10 21.68 12.77
C SER A 816 -24.67 22.05 12.37
N LEU A 817 -24.44 22.44 11.12
CA LEU A 817 -23.32 23.30 10.71
C LEU A 817 -23.71 24.05 9.41
N PHE A 818 -24.19 25.28 9.58
CA PHE A 818 -24.29 26.28 8.52
C PHE A 818 -22.89 26.77 8.10
N LEU A 819 -22.80 27.23 6.85
CA LEU A 819 -21.63 27.76 6.15
C LEU A 819 -20.73 28.68 7.01
N GLN A 820 -19.44 28.37 7.02
CA GLN A 820 -18.36 29.29 7.44
C GLN A 820 -17.48 29.64 6.23
N PRO A 821 -17.03 30.91 6.08
CA PRO A 821 -16.06 31.28 5.06
C PRO A 821 -14.69 30.65 5.38
N ARG A 822 -14.10 29.95 4.41
CA ARG A 822 -12.81 29.26 4.57
C ARG A 822 -11.63 30.19 4.31
N SER A 823 -10.61 30.12 5.16
CA SER A 823 -9.34 30.84 5.00
C SER A 823 -8.44 30.16 3.94
N PRO A 824 -7.51 30.89 3.29
CA PRO A 824 -6.59 30.31 2.29
C PRO A 824 -5.76 29.12 2.80
N ALA A 825 -5.44 29.08 4.10
CA ALA A 825 -4.75 27.95 4.73
C ALA A 825 -5.61 26.68 4.77
N GLN A 826 -6.92 26.82 4.93
CA GLN A 826 -7.88 25.69 4.91
C GLN A 826 -8.14 25.19 3.50
N VAL A 827 -7.98 26.03 2.49
CA VAL A 827 -8.07 25.65 1.06
C VAL A 827 -6.82 24.88 0.63
N MET A 828 -5.62 25.28 1.09
CA MET A 828 -4.39 24.51 0.82
C MET A 828 -4.39 23.14 1.51
N ALA A 829 -4.93 23.03 2.74
CA ALA A 829 -5.05 21.76 3.44
C ALA A 829 -5.99 20.75 2.74
N THR A 830 -7.00 21.23 2.02
CA THR A 830 -7.89 20.37 1.21
C THR A 830 -7.24 19.91 -0.10
N ILE A 831 -6.39 20.75 -0.70
CA ILE A 831 -5.66 20.42 -1.94
C ILE A 831 -4.56 19.38 -1.64
N ASP A 832 -3.85 19.50 -0.51
CA ASP A 832 -2.86 18.51 -0.06
C ASP A 832 -3.48 17.14 0.31
N ALA A 833 -4.78 17.11 0.63
CA ALA A 833 -5.51 15.87 0.93
C ALA A 833 -5.99 15.16 -0.35
N ASP A 834 -6.38 15.92 -1.39
CA ASP A 834 -6.82 15.37 -2.67
C ASP A 834 -5.63 14.81 -3.50
N ASP A 835 -4.43 15.38 -3.37
CA ASP A 835 -3.22 14.87 -4.03
C ASP A 835 -2.69 13.55 -3.42
N ARG A 836 -3.16 13.17 -2.21
CA ARG A 836 -2.85 11.85 -1.61
C ARG A 836 -3.85 10.76 -1.96
N GLY A 837 -4.97 11.10 -2.61
CA GLY A 837 -6.05 10.16 -2.96
C GLY A 837 -5.92 9.49 -4.34
N THR A 838 -4.97 9.91 -5.18
CA THR A 838 -4.85 9.46 -6.57
C THR A 838 -3.58 8.64 -6.82
N SER A 839 -3.32 7.65 -5.97
CA SER A 839 -2.31 6.61 -6.25
C SER A 839 -2.65 5.28 -5.60
N SER A 840 -3.84 4.76 -5.90
CA SER A 840 -4.15 3.34 -5.75
C SER A 840 -5.40 3.00 -6.58
N SER A 841 -5.17 2.61 -7.83
CA SER A 841 -6.06 1.76 -8.65
C SER A 841 -5.18 0.99 -9.63
#